data_AF-A0A8D8EU71-F1
#
_entry.id   AF-A0A8D8EU71-F1
#
_cell.length_a   1.000
_cell.length_b   1.000
_cell.length_c   1.000
_cell.angle_alpha   90.00
_cell.angle_beta   90.00
_cell.angle_gamma   90.00
#
_symmetry.space_group_name_H-M   'P 1'
#
loop_
_entity.id
_entity.type
_entity.pdbx_description
1 polymer ?
#
loop_
_entity_poly.entity_id
_entity_poly.type
_entity_poly.pdbx_seq_one_letter_code
_entity_poly.pdbx_strand_id
1 'polypeptide(L)'
;VEESLSSSVFGDLHAMTHNIPNVWQSADHLCVVWCLQFVLVVNRFLHSIIDLDKKSNSKFIANKEIRLTKAYQFFMGGPSSGAEQLSTLTNNMIDEEDWIEDIRRNFQHKFDTGLPKTRVQMIRLDPNPLYKFLNVDVFNLDTKEWIFGCEANEMLSNMRYCSIAVSLSNSSQYLPDNGFSRQNAQINLHLLKVKNPRWTHVILKFPKTTQPFQFNIDINNMDDRAVQIHMPKWYNFGQNELAETQLDSTFYNLNIYGLSYKYQAVAIYVHVKSCRGESSSVVTKTSNSWSKGFEKFSSFYNKNHTVTFVYTPNDKPVEKNASVRVSLHLNPSCRYSISYSQSLSLMMSRIVQQFAPWLPAHCTAILFLSLKHQITVTTKEDHFKFGMFHLALSKSTPFFLITASRLFTKITLMFKIIPQPDLYNYSMMVSFLIHGVALAVLILMNTIIWIAIAFCGNFGHKVLLRFISLPIPPLSSALVTCIRKFPTAIGILLIGVALATCGGTALLCANLIYFILLSKMYEEYLEQFVFKTAKKISQRLFGKLKSADKPTSDDTAASTSLRNDSHVKKGHEMNNIQFHLPLFLLLILISIINFPCFILWAKAYRLTPSLKPDASLVPALVVLSNLSILWQIKSPKNM
;
A
#
# COMPACT_ATOMS: atom_id res chain seq x y z
N VAL A 1 4.02 -2.27 -4.02
CA VAL A 1 4.88 -1.10 -4.28
C VAL A 1 4.02 0.12 -4.02
N GLU A 2 4.41 0.98 -3.09
CA GLU A 2 3.68 2.23 -2.87
C GLU A 2 3.88 3.11 -4.10
N GLU A 3 2.82 3.43 -4.84
CA GLU A 3 2.75 4.62 -5.68
C GLU A 3 2.73 5.87 -4.75
N SER A 4 3.78 6.06 -3.95
CA SER A 4 3.91 7.22 -3.06
C SER A 4 4.80 8.26 -3.71
N LEU A 5 4.38 9.52 -3.63
CA LEU A 5 5.30 10.60 -3.94
C LEU A 5 6.39 10.61 -2.86
N SER A 6 7.66 10.38 -3.22
CA SER A 6 8.75 10.42 -2.25
C SER A 6 8.99 11.89 -1.83
N SER A 7 8.68 12.23 -0.58
CA SER A 7 9.00 13.53 0.00
C SER A 7 10.40 13.52 0.61
N SER A 8 11.40 13.10 -0.16
CA SER A 8 12.78 13.13 0.30
C SER A 8 13.27 14.57 0.38
N VAL A 9 13.89 14.96 1.49
CA VAL A 9 14.55 16.27 1.65
C VAL A 9 15.68 16.45 0.63
N PHE A 10 16.19 15.35 0.07
CA PHE A 10 17.23 15.34 -0.96
C PHE A 10 16.68 15.34 -2.39
N GLY A 11 15.35 15.35 -2.57
CA GLY A 11 14.72 15.34 -3.89
C GLY A 11 14.54 16.75 -4.45
N ASP A 12 15.23 17.07 -5.54
CA ASP A 12 15.05 18.35 -6.26
C ASP A 12 13.77 18.37 -7.13
N LEU A 13 13.33 17.20 -7.62
CA LEU A 13 12.20 17.06 -8.54
C LEU A 13 11.35 15.84 -8.19
N HIS A 14 10.04 15.98 -8.28
CA HIS A 14 9.10 14.87 -8.08
C HIS A 14 8.04 14.83 -9.18
N ALA A 15 7.99 13.74 -9.96
CA ALA A 15 6.93 13.51 -10.95
C ALA A 15 6.47 12.03 -10.93
N MET A 16 5.16 11.81 -11.05
CA MET A 16 4.59 10.50 -11.37
C MET A 16 4.90 10.16 -12.83
N THR A 17 5.11 8.89 -13.17
CA THR A 17 5.41 8.52 -14.56
C THR A 17 4.30 8.92 -15.53
N HIS A 18 3.05 8.84 -15.10
CA HIS A 18 1.88 9.32 -15.84
C HIS A 18 1.86 10.84 -16.11
N ASN A 19 2.58 11.61 -15.31
CA ASN A 19 2.69 13.07 -15.46
C ASN A 19 3.90 13.46 -16.34
N ILE A 20 4.75 12.50 -16.69
CA ILE A 20 5.87 12.73 -17.60
C ILE A 20 5.29 12.77 -19.03
N PRO A 21 5.58 13.83 -19.81
CA PRO A 21 5.12 13.94 -21.18
C PRO A 21 5.45 12.68 -22.01
N ASN A 22 4.45 12.15 -22.72
CA ASN A 22 4.52 10.95 -23.56
C ASN A 22 4.75 9.62 -22.81
N VAL A 23 4.63 9.58 -21.48
CA VAL A 23 4.72 8.35 -20.68
C VAL A 23 3.36 8.01 -20.11
N TRP A 24 2.72 7.01 -20.67
CA TRP A 24 1.32 6.69 -20.36
C TRP A 24 1.17 5.56 -19.34
N GLN A 25 2.24 4.78 -19.12
CA GLN A 25 2.20 3.63 -18.23
C GLN A 25 2.68 3.97 -16.81
N SER A 26 2.02 3.40 -15.81
CA SER A 26 2.47 3.46 -14.42
C SER A 26 3.73 2.61 -14.34
N ALA A 27 4.86 3.22 -14.00
CA ALA A 27 6.08 2.45 -13.85
C ALA A 27 6.13 1.84 -12.44
N ASP A 28 5.72 0.58 -12.33
CA ASP A 28 6.14 -0.26 -11.21
C ASP A 28 7.66 -0.45 -11.24
N HIS A 29 8.25 -0.90 -10.12
CA HIS A 29 9.70 -1.15 -10.02
C HIS A 29 10.28 -2.01 -11.16
N LEU A 30 9.49 -2.94 -11.72
CA LEU A 30 9.86 -3.69 -12.91
C LEU A 30 9.78 -2.80 -14.17
N CYS A 31 8.65 -2.13 -14.38
CA CYS A 31 8.39 -1.29 -15.55
C CYS A 31 9.32 -0.08 -15.68
N VAL A 32 9.94 0.41 -14.60
CA VAL A 32 10.92 1.52 -14.65
C VAL A 32 12.09 1.21 -15.59
N VAL A 33 12.50 -0.07 -15.69
CA VAL A 33 13.64 -0.47 -16.54
C VAL A 33 13.20 -0.85 -17.95
N TRP A 34 11.98 -1.35 -18.12
CA TRP A 34 11.51 -1.95 -19.38
C TRP A 34 10.55 -1.05 -20.19
N CYS A 35 10.01 0.01 -19.59
CA CYS A 35 9.10 0.91 -20.31
C CYS A 35 9.87 1.80 -21.28
N LEU A 36 9.81 1.46 -22.57
CA LEU A 36 10.49 2.21 -23.64
C LEU A 36 10.10 3.70 -23.64
N GLN A 37 8.84 4.03 -23.38
CA GLN A 37 8.37 5.43 -23.31
C GLN A 37 9.13 6.22 -22.25
N PHE A 38 9.26 5.67 -21.03
CA PHE A 38 9.98 6.32 -19.94
C PHE A 38 11.49 6.38 -20.21
N VAL A 39 12.08 5.27 -20.67
CA VAL A 39 13.51 5.18 -21.00
C VAL A 39 13.90 6.21 -22.07
N LEU A 40 13.07 6.42 -23.10
CA LEU A 40 13.32 7.43 -24.14
C LEU A 40 13.32 8.86 -23.57
N VAL A 41 12.40 9.20 -22.67
CA VAL A 41 12.37 10.53 -22.05
C VAL A 41 13.60 10.74 -21.16
N VAL A 42 13.96 9.73 -20.36
CA VAL A 42 15.16 9.77 -19.52
C VAL A 42 16.43 9.91 -20.37
N ASN A 43 16.55 9.14 -21.46
CA ASN A 43 17.70 9.23 -22.38
C ASN A 43 17.78 10.61 -23.05
N ARG A 44 16.65 11.17 -23.50
CA ARG A 44 16.63 12.54 -24.07
C ARG A 44 17.06 13.58 -23.05
N PHE A 45 16.60 13.46 -21.80
CA PHE A 45 17.06 14.32 -20.71
C PHE A 45 18.57 14.17 -20.47
N LEU A 46 19.08 12.94 -20.36
CA LEU A 46 20.52 12.68 -20.16
C LEU A 46 21.37 13.24 -21.31
N HIS A 47 20.95 13.08 -22.56
CA HIS A 47 21.63 13.69 -23.70
C HIS A 47 21.56 15.22 -23.67
N SER A 48 20.45 15.80 -23.18
CA SER A 48 20.31 17.26 -23.10
C SER A 48 21.27 17.90 -22.09
N ILE A 49 21.75 17.16 -21.09
CA ILE A 49 22.67 17.67 -20.06
C ILE A 49 24.15 17.39 -20.40
N ILE A 50 24.44 16.82 -21.56
CA ILE A 50 25.80 16.65 -22.09
C ILE A 50 26.20 17.94 -22.81
N ASP A 51 27.33 18.49 -22.40
CA ASP A 51 28.04 19.56 -23.09
C ASP A 51 29.19 18.96 -23.90
N LEU A 52 29.37 19.45 -25.13
CA LEU A 52 30.44 19.02 -26.02
C LEU A 52 31.55 20.07 -25.95
N ASP A 53 32.67 19.70 -25.35
CA ASP A 53 33.86 20.56 -25.36
C ASP A 53 34.39 20.72 -26.79
N LYS A 54 35.17 21.77 -27.07
CA LYS A 54 35.78 22.04 -28.40
C LYS A 54 36.65 20.88 -28.92
N LYS A 55 37.05 19.96 -28.04
CA LYS A 55 37.81 18.73 -28.34
C LYS A 55 36.93 17.46 -28.41
N SER A 56 35.60 17.60 -28.56
CA SER A 56 34.63 16.49 -28.62
C SER A 56 34.59 15.60 -27.36
N ASN A 57 35.06 16.09 -26.22
CA ASN A 57 34.91 15.39 -24.94
C ASN A 57 33.50 15.66 -24.39
N SER A 58 32.74 14.60 -24.12
CA SER A 58 31.42 14.70 -23.49
C SER A 58 31.58 14.90 -21.99
N LYS A 59 31.06 16.01 -21.47
CA LYS A 59 30.98 16.28 -20.03
C LYS A 59 29.56 16.65 -19.66
N PHE A 60 29.13 16.32 -18.45
CA PHE A 60 27.86 16.83 -17.95
C PHE A 60 27.99 18.30 -17.57
N ILE A 61 26.93 19.08 -17.85
CA ILE A 61 26.85 20.49 -17.46
C ILE A 61 27.05 20.61 -15.94
N ALA A 62 28.06 21.38 -15.53
CA ALA A 62 28.40 21.56 -14.12
C ALA A 62 27.33 22.36 -13.35
N ASN A 63 26.68 23.33 -14.01
CA ASN A 63 25.67 24.18 -13.39
C ASN A 63 24.41 23.38 -13.01
N LYS A 64 24.08 23.34 -11.71
CA LYS A 64 22.90 22.66 -11.17
C LYS A 64 21.59 23.25 -11.71
N GLU A 65 21.48 24.57 -11.81
CA GLU A 65 20.25 25.25 -12.22
C GLU A 65 19.86 24.87 -13.65
N ILE A 66 20.82 24.85 -14.58
CA ILE A 66 20.58 24.47 -15.97
C ILE A 66 20.11 23.03 -16.08
N ARG A 67 20.71 22.10 -15.30
CA ARG A 67 20.28 20.70 -15.26
C ARG A 67 18.86 20.56 -14.72
N LEU A 68 18.53 21.32 -13.68
CA LEU A 68 17.23 21.31 -13.03
C LEU A 68 16.15 21.90 -13.95
N THR A 69 16.42 22.99 -14.65
CA THR A 69 15.51 23.56 -15.66
C THR A 69 15.25 22.58 -16.82
N LYS A 70 16.29 21.91 -17.33
CA LYS A 70 16.13 20.83 -18.31
C LYS A 70 15.30 19.67 -17.75
N ALA A 71 15.48 19.31 -16.48
CA ALA A 71 14.69 18.26 -15.84
C ALA A 71 13.20 18.65 -15.74
N TYR A 72 12.88 19.90 -15.37
CA TYR A 72 11.50 20.41 -15.37
C TYR A 72 10.85 20.37 -16.76
N GLN A 73 11.61 20.71 -17.81
CA GLN A 73 11.13 20.64 -19.19
C GLN A 73 10.76 19.20 -19.61
N PHE A 74 11.64 18.22 -19.35
CA PHE A 74 11.41 16.84 -19.79
C PHE A 74 10.43 16.06 -18.91
N PHE A 75 10.37 16.32 -17.60
CA PHE A 75 9.59 15.50 -16.66
C PHE A 75 8.31 16.15 -16.14
N MET A 76 8.16 17.48 -16.23
CA MET A 76 6.94 18.19 -15.83
C MET A 76 6.24 18.93 -16.98
N GLY A 77 6.78 18.83 -18.20
CA GLY A 77 6.23 19.53 -19.35
C GLY A 77 6.33 21.05 -19.25
N GLY A 78 7.29 21.56 -18.45
CA GLY A 78 7.53 23.01 -18.34
C GLY A 78 7.92 23.61 -19.70
N PRO A 79 7.62 24.90 -19.94
CA PRO A 79 8.08 25.59 -21.14
C PRO A 79 9.61 25.46 -21.25
N SER A 80 10.11 25.19 -22.45
CA SER A 80 11.56 25.13 -22.68
C SER A 80 12.17 26.45 -22.25
N SER A 81 13.19 26.44 -21.39
CA SER A 81 13.95 27.64 -21.05
C SER A 81 14.68 28.13 -22.30
N GLY A 82 14.13 29.18 -22.91
CA GLY A 82 14.46 29.64 -24.27
C GLY A 82 13.22 29.90 -25.13
N ALA A 83 12.08 29.32 -24.77
CA ALA A 83 10.74 29.71 -25.25
C ALA A 83 10.06 30.58 -24.18
N GLU A 84 10.74 31.64 -23.74
CA GLU A 84 10.02 32.83 -23.36
C GLU A 84 9.21 33.26 -24.59
N GLN A 85 7.93 32.90 -24.60
CA GLN A 85 6.88 33.81 -25.02
C GLN A 85 7.03 34.45 -26.40
N LEU A 86 7.65 33.77 -27.37
CA LEU A 86 7.30 34.00 -28.76
C LEU A 86 5.97 33.32 -28.95
N SER A 87 4.87 34.05 -28.74
CA SER A 87 3.59 33.68 -29.33
C SER A 87 3.88 33.36 -30.79
N THR A 88 3.85 32.08 -31.17
CA THR A 88 4.00 31.67 -32.56
C THR A 88 2.81 32.28 -33.28
N LEU A 89 3.06 33.44 -33.89
CA LEU A 89 2.14 34.16 -34.73
C LEU A 89 2.07 33.37 -36.02
N THR A 90 0.96 32.68 -36.23
CA THR A 90 0.74 31.94 -37.46
C THR A 90 0.03 32.88 -38.43
N ASN A 91 0.67 33.16 -39.56
CA ASN A 91 0.02 33.79 -40.70
C ASN A 91 -0.81 32.72 -41.42
N ASN A 92 -2.09 33.00 -41.65
CA ASN A 92 -2.97 32.07 -42.34
C ASN A 92 -3.00 32.34 -43.85
N MET A 93 -3.01 31.28 -44.66
CA MET A 93 -3.05 31.38 -46.12
C MET A 93 -4.45 31.03 -46.61
N ILE A 94 -5.21 32.05 -47.00
CA ILE A 94 -6.66 31.92 -47.26
C ILE A 94 -6.95 31.01 -48.45
N ASP A 95 -6.12 31.04 -49.50
CA ASP A 95 -6.37 30.29 -50.74
C ASP A 95 -6.19 28.76 -50.60
N GLU A 96 -5.45 28.33 -49.58
CA GLU A 96 -5.15 26.91 -49.32
C GLU A 96 -5.97 26.31 -48.17
N GLU A 97 -6.74 27.14 -47.45
CA GLU A 97 -7.43 26.80 -46.21
C GLU A 97 -8.95 26.85 -46.36
N ASP A 98 -9.64 25.87 -45.78
CA ASP A 98 -11.11 25.79 -45.75
C ASP A 98 -11.65 26.33 -44.42
N TRP A 99 -12.20 27.55 -44.45
CA TRP A 99 -12.65 28.30 -43.28
C TRP A 99 -14.14 28.07 -43.02
N ILE A 100 -14.46 27.50 -41.85
CA ILE A 100 -15.84 27.14 -41.50
C ILE A 100 -16.18 27.70 -40.11
N GLU A 101 -17.21 28.55 -40.05
CA GLU A 101 -17.84 28.98 -38.79
C GLU A 101 -19.08 28.12 -38.55
N ASP A 102 -19.03 27.24 -37.54
CA ASP A 102 -20.20 26.43 -37.17
C ASP A 102 -20.90 27.06 -35.96
N ILE A 103 -22.22 27.22 -36.07
CA ILE A 103 -23.06 27.81 -35.03
C ILE A 103 -23.42 26.75 -33.98
N ARG A 104 -23.39 25.46 -34.34
CA ARG A 104 -23.67 24.35 -33.44
C ARG A 104 -22.68 24.35 -32.29
N ARG A 105 -23.18 24.05 -31.09
CA ARG A 105 -22.39 24.06 -29.86
C ARG A 105 -21.77 22.70 -29.56
N ASN A 106 -22.50 21.63 -29.88
CA ASN A 106 -22.06 20.26 -29.73
C ASN A 106 -22.19 19.54 -31.07
N PHE A 107 -21.07 19.05 -31.61
CA PHE A 107 -21.06 18.32 -32.87
C PHE A 107 -19.78 17.49 -33.03
N GLN A 108 -19.87 16.53 -33.95
CA GLN A 108 -18.80 15.62 -34.33
C GLN A 108 -18.63 15.66 -35.84
N HIS A 109 -17.38 15.64 -36.30
CA HIS A 109 -17.05 15.39 -37.70
C HIS A 109 -16.03 14.27 -37.81
N LYS A 110 -16.32 13.32 -38.70
CA LYS A 110 -15.48 12.17 -39.00
C LYS A 110 -15.16 12.16 -40.49
N PHE A 111 -13.90 11.95 -40.83
CA PHE A 111 -13.36 11.90 -42.18
C PHE A 111 -12.60 10.59 -42.36
N ASP A 112 -13.24 9.61 -42.99
CA ASP A 112 -12.66 8.26 -43.15
C ASP A 112 -11.43 8.26 -44.09
N THR A 113 -11.39 9.17 -45.08
CA THR A 113 -10.28 9.31 -46.05
C THR A 113 -9.31 10.46 -45.72
N GLY A 114 -9.44 11.05 -44.53
CA GLY A 114 -8.64 12.20 -44.10
C GLY A 114 -9.11 13.55 -44.66
N LEU A 115 -8.25 14.57 -44.54
CA LEU A 115 -8.52 15.95 -44.94
C LEU A 115 -7.75 16.31 -46.22
N PRO A 116 -8.45 16.64 -47.33
CA PRO A 116 -7.78 16.99 -48.60
C PRO A 116 -7.10 18.36 -48.58
N LYS A 117 -7.62 19.30 -47.78
CA LYS A 117 -7.08 20.64 -47.55
C LYS A 117 -6.98 20.93 -46.05
N THR A 118 -6.21 21.94 -45.68
CA THR A 118 -6.15 22.41 -44.29
C THR A 118 -7.52 22.96 -43.90
N ARG A 119 -8.12 22.43 -42.84
CA ARG A 119 -9.43 22.86 -42.36
C ARG A 119 -9.27 23.78 -41.16
N VAL A 120 -10.00 24.89 -41.17
CA VAL A 120 -9.97 25.92 -40.14
C VAL A 120 -11.37 26.06 -39.55
N GLN A 121 -11.59 25.47 -38.38
CA GLN A 121 -12.86 25.54 -37.67
C GLN A 121 -12.87 26.73 -36.71
N MET A 122 -13.75 27.70 -36.96
CA MET A 122 -13.92 28.87 -36.13
C MET A 122 -15.02 28.66 -35.08
N ILE A 123 -14.72 29.07 -33.84
CA ILE A 123 -15.62 29.01 -32.70
C ILE A 123 -15.71 30.43 -32.12
N ARG A 124 -16.92 30.99 -32.11
CA ARG A 124 -17.16 32.35 -31.64
C ARG A 124 -17.06 32.45 -30.11
N LEU A 125 -16.41 33.51 -29.64
CA LEU A 125 -16.40 33.89 -28.23
C LEU A 125 -17.74 34.58 -27.90
N ASP A 126 -18.65 33.80 -27.32
CA ASP A 126 -20.00 34.23 -26.94
C ASP A 126 -20.05 34.61 -25.44
N PRO A 127 -20.59 35.79 -25.06
CA PRO A 127 -20.74 36.18 -23.66
C PRO A 127 -21.81 35.39 -22.89
N ASN A 128 -22.58 34.50 -23.53
CA ASN A 128 -23.60 33.70 -22.87
C ASN A 128 -22.99 32.83 -21.73
N PRO A 129 -23.54 32.86 -20.49
CA PRO A 129 -23.05 32.04 -19.38
C PRO A 129 -23.15 30.53 -19.62
N LEU A 130 -24.05 30.08 -20.49
CA LEU A 130 -24.19 28.66 -20.86
C LEU A 130 -23.01 28.14 -21.71
N TYR A 131 -22.23 29.02 -22.32
CA TYR A 131 -21.16 28.69 -23.26
C TYR A 131 -19.79 29.08 -22.73
N LYS A 132 -19.55 28.73 -21.46
CA LYS A 132 -18.36 29.17 -20.74
C LYS A 132 -17.13 28.33 -21.08
N PHE A 133 -17.31 27.03 -21.33
CA PHE A 133 -16.20 26.09 -21.55
C PHE A 133 -16.33 25.40 -22.89
N LEU A 134 -15.20 25.34 -23.59
CA LEU A 134 -14.99 24.59 -24.83
C LEU A 134 -14.14 23.37 -24.50
N ASN A 135 -14.67 22.18 -24.77
CA ASN A 135 -13.90 20.94 -24.80
C ASN A 135 -13.80 20.45 -26.24
N VAL A 136 -12.58 20.21 -26.70
CA VAL A 136 -12.33 19.66 -28.03
C VAL A 136 -11.52 18.38 -27.90
N ASP A 137 -12.05 17.31 -28.47
CA ASP A 137 -11.34 16.04 -28.62
C ASP A 137 -10.98 15.85 -30.09
N VAL A 138 -9.72 15.55 -30.38
CA VAL A 138 -9.19 15.33 -31.72
C VAL A 138 -8.50 13.97 -31.77
N PHE A 139 -8.76 13.21 -32.83
CA PHE A 139 -8.19 11.88 -33.06
C PHE A 139 -7.28 11.89 -34.29
N ASN A 140 -6.15 11.18 -34.19
CA ASN A 140 -5.12 11.04 -35.23
C ASN A 140 -4.55 12.38 -35.71
N LEU A 141 -4.21 13.25 -34.77
CA LEU A 141 -3.48 14.47 -35.04
C LEU A 141 -2.04 14.35 -34.52
N ASP A 142 -1.08 14.64 -35.40
CA ASP A 142 0.36 14.56 -35.10
C ASP A 142 0.93 15.86 -34.53
N THR A 143 0.32 17.01 -34.84
CA THR A 143 0.80 18.33 -34.41
C THR A 143 0.22 18.73 -33.05
N LYS A 144 1.00 19.47 -32.26
CA LYS A 144 0.55 20.08 -30.97
C LYS A 144 -0.06 21.47 -31.15
N GLU A 145 0.31 22.16 -32.22
CA GLU A 145 -0.17 23.50 -32.54
C GLU A 145 -1.38 23.41 -33.48
N TRP A 146 -2.56 23.26 -32.89
CA TRP A 146 -3.81 23.18 -33.64
C TRP A 146 -4.90 24.10 -33.07
N ILE A 147 -4.63 24.80 -31.96
CA ILE A 147 -5.58 25.73 -31.34
C ILE A 147 -4.95 27.11 -31.30
N PHE A 148 -5.71 28.09 -31.77
CA PHE A 148 -5.27 29.47 -31.84
C PHE A 148 -6.39 30.42 -31.39
N GLY A 149 -6.01 31.58 -30.84
CA GLY A 149 -6.91 32.70 -30.60
C GLY A 149 -6.74 33.77 -31.67
N CYS A 150 -7.83 34.38 -32.12
CA CYS A 150 -7.76 35.40 -33.14
C CYS A 150 -8.90 36.45 -33.09
N GLU A 151 -8.59 37.62 -33.64
CA GLU A 151 -9.49 38.71 -34.00
C GLU A 151 -9.89 38.60 -35.49
N ALA A 152 -11.12 38.16 -35.75
CA ALA A 152 -11.65 37.95 -37.10
C ALA A 152 -12.38 39.19 -37.62
N ASN A 153 -11.60 40.22 -37.98
CA ASN A 153 -12.13 41.47 -38.52
C ASN A 153 -12.21 41.47 -40.05
N GLU A 154 -11.45 40.61 -40.72
CA GLU A 154 -11.32 40.57 -42.17
C GLU A 154 -12.42 39.69 -42.78
N MET A 155 -13.00 40.15 -43.90
CA MET A 155 -14.04 39.43 -44.64
C MET A 155 -13.59 39.21 -46.09
N LEU A 156 -13.76 37.99 -46.58
CA LEU A 156 -13.56 37.63 -47.99
C LEU A 156 -14.79 36.86 -48.48
N SER A 157 -15.44 37.35 -49.54
CA SER A 157 -16.54 36.64 -50.22
C SER A 157 -17.61 36.06 -49.28
N ASN A 158 -18.02 36.84 -48.26
CA ASN A 158 -18.98 36.51 -47.19
C ASN A 158 -18.49 35.58 -46.05
N MET A 159 -17.20 35.24 -45.99
CA MET A 159 -16.61 34.51 -44.87
C MET A 159 -15.69 35.41 -44.07
N ARG A 160 -15.83 35.38 -42.73
CA ARG A 160 -14.85 36.01 -41.83
C ARG A 160 -13.62 35.12 -41.75
N TYR A 161 -12.45 35.73 -41.74
CA TYR A 161 -11.21 34.99 -41.53
C TYR A 161 -10.25 35.82 -40.67
N CYS A 162 -9.10 35.22 -40.40
CA CYS A 162 -8.13 35.69 -39.46
C CYS A 162 -6.74 35.67 -40.09
N SER A 163 -6.15 36.83 -40.37
CA SER A 163 -4.79 36.91 -40.93
C SER A 163 -3.73 36.44 -39.94
N ILE A 164 -3.85 36.85 -38.68
CA ILE A 164 -2.88 36.59 -37.62
C ILE A 164 -3.54 35.82 -36.48
N ALA A 165 -2.99 34.67 -36.12
CA ALA A 165 -3.49 33.86 -35.01
C ALA A 165 -2.40 33.59 -33.96
N VAL A 166 -2.79 33.59 -32.68
CA VAL A 166 -1.89 33.37 -31.53
C VAL A 166 -2.08 31.95 -31.02
N SER A 167 -1.01 31.18 -30.95
CA SER A 167 -1.05 29.79 -30.48
C SER A 167 -1.52 29.65 -29.02
N LEU A 168 -2.46 28.73 -28.80
CA LEU A 168 -2.96 28.29 -27.49
C LEU A 168 -2.55 26.84 -27.19
N SER A 169 -1.47 26.35 -27.80
CA SER A 169 -0.98 24.96 -27.70
C SER A 169 -0.76 24.47 -26.27
N ASN A 170 -0.44 25.37 -25.32
CA ASN A 170 -0.32 25.05 -23.89
C ASN A 170 -1.60 24.48 -23.25
N SER A 171 -2.75 24.65 -23.90
CA SER A 171 -4.05 24.10 -23.46
C SER A 171 -4.34 22.70 -24.01
N SER A 172 -3.52 22.22 -24.96
CA SER A 172 -3.63 20.88 -25.53
C SER A 172 -2.86 19.86 -24.68
N GLN A 173 -3.52 18.76 -24.36
CA GLN A 173 -2.95 17.60 -23.70
C GLN A 173 -3.23 16.33 -24.53
N TYR A 174 -2.28 15.41 -24.54
CA TYR A 174 -2.55 14.08 -25.08
C TYR A 174 -3.34 13.26 -24.04
N LEU A 175 -4.21 12.39 -24.52
CA LEU A 175 -4.90 11.40 -23.71
C LEU A 175 -4.44 10.00 -24.13
N PRO A 176 -4.24 9.07 -23.19
CA PRO A 176 -3.92 7.71 -23.54
C PRO A 176 -5.15 7.05 -24.16
N ASP A 177 -5.03 6.62 -25.41
CA ASP A 177 -6.06 5.80 -26.07
C ASP A 177 -5.41 4.58 -26.75
N ASN A 178 -6.12 3.45 -26.73
CA ASN A 178 -5.63 2.19 -27.27
C ASN A 178 -6.00 2.11 -28.75
N GLY A 179 -5.16 2.68 -29.61
CA GLY A 179 -5.23 2.50 -31.06
C GLY A 179 -5.10 3.77 -31.88
N PHE A 180 -5.38 4.93 -31.30
CA PHE A 180 -5.37 6.24 -31.98
C PHE A 180 -4.69 7.30 -31.12
N SER A 181 -4.09 8.30 -31.76
CA SER A 181 -3.59 9.49 -31.05
C SER A 181 -4.78 10.37 -30.66
N ARG A 182 -5.14 10.43 -29.38
CA ARG A 182 -6.21 11.31 -28.88
C ARG A 182 -5.59 12.54 -28.21
N GLN A 183 -5.92 13.72 -28.71
CA GLN A 183 -5.60 15.01 -28.08
C GLN A 183 -6.88 15.66 -27.56
N ASN A 184 -6.78 16.29 -26.40
CA ASN A 184 -7.88 17.01 -25.78
C ASN A 184 -7.42 18.42 -25.43
N ALA A 185 -8.31 19.40 -25.59
CA ALA A 185 -8.10 20.72 -25.05
C ALA A 185 -9.37 21.26 -24.39
N GLN A 186 -9.18 21.79 -23.18
CA GLN A 186 -10.22 22.41 -22.40
C GLN A 186 -9.91 23.88 -22.17
N ILE A 187 -10.81 24.74 -22.63
CA ILE A 187 -10.60 26.19 -22.67
C ILE A 187 -11.80 26.90 -22.07
N ASN A 188 -11.53 27.87 -21.19
CA ASN A 188 -12.56 28.78 -20.68
C ASN A 188 -12.66 30.00 -21.61
N LEU A 189 -13.72 30.04 -22.41
CA LEU A 189 -13.94 31.07 -23.43
C LEU A 189 -14.12 32.46 -22.82
N HIS A 190 -14.78 32.56 -21.67
CA HIS A 190 -14.98 33.83 -20.96
C HIS A 190 -13.67 34.39 -20.40
N LEU A 191 -12.86 33.57 -19.75
CA LEU A 191 -11.55 34.00 -19.24
C LEU A 191 -10.61 34.41 -20.38
N LEU A 192 -10.67 33.71 -21.52
CA LEU A 192 -9.93 34.12 -22.71
C LEU A 192 -10.38 35.48 -23.24
N LYS A 193 -11.69 35.73 -23.31
CA LYS A 193 -12.23 37.00 -23.78
C LYS A 193 -11.86 38.17 -22.84
N VAL A 194 -11.86 37.93 -21.53
CA VAL A 194 -11.42 38.93 -20.54
C VAL A 194 -9.92 39.22 -20.68
N LYS A 195 -9.10 38.19 -20.86
CA LYS A 195 -7.64 38.35 -21.03
C LYS A 195 -7.27 39.03 -22.36
N ASN A 196 -8.03 38.74 -23.42
CA ASN A 196 -7.80 39.28 -24.76
C ASN A 196 -9.10 39.91 -25.31
N PRO A 197 -9.43 41.16 -24.93
CA PRO A 197 -10.71 41.78 -25.30
C PRO A 197 -10.96 41.91 -26.82
N ARG A 198 -9.88 42.00 -27.61
CA ARG A 198 -9.94 42.11 -29.08
C ARG A 198 -10.28 40.79 -29.78
N TRP A 199 -10.03 39.65 -29.14
CA TRP A 199 -10.30 38.36 -29.78
C TRP A 199 -11.79 38.13 -29.95
N THR A 200 -12.18 37.62 -31.11
CA THR A 200 -13.57 37.31 -31.45
C THR A 200 -13.81 35.81 -31.56
N HIS A 201 -12.78 35.06 -31.97
CA HIS A 201 -12.88 33.63 -32.26
C HIS A 201 -11.70 32.85 -31.67
N VAL A 202 -11.98 31.59 -31.30
CA VAL A 202 -10.98 30.54 -31.14
C VAL A 202 -11.01 29.70 -32.41
N ILE A 203 -9.83 29.39 -32.94
CA ILE A 203 -9.66 28.71 -34.21
C ILE A 203 -9.00 27.36 -33.97
N LEU A 204 -9.57 26.31 -34.56
CA LEU A 204 -8.98 24.99 -34.62
C LEU A 204 -8.46 24.76 -36.03
N LYS A 205 -7.15 24.65 -36.20
CA LYS A 205 -6.49 24.49 -37.49
C LYS A 205 -5.95 23.07 -37.63
N PHE A 206 -6.49 22.34 -38.59
CA PHE A 206 -6.12 20.95 -38.86
C PHE A 206 -5.42 20.86 -40.22
N PRO A 207 -4.16 20.39 -40.29
CA PRO A 207 -3.44 20.27 -41.54
C PRO A 207 -4.04 19.17 -42.43
N LYS A 208 -3.73 19.23 -43.73
CA LYS A 208 -4.06 18.14 -44.66
C LYS A 208 -3.49 16.80 -44.15
N THR A 209 -4.31 15.75 -44.19
CA THR A 209 -3.91 14.41 -43.74
C THR A 209 -4.57 13.34 -44.60
N THR A 210 -3.86 12.25 -44.88
CA THR A 210 -4.39 11.08 -45.59
C THR A 210 -4.94 10.01 -44.64
N GLN A 211 -4.74 10.18 -43.33
CA GLN A 211 -5.21 9.24 -42.32
C GLN A 211 -6.65 9.57 -41.88
N PRO A 212 -7.42 8.57 -41.41
CA PRO A 212 -8.75 8.81 -40.84
C PRO A 212 -8.67 9.83 -39.70
N PHE A 213 -9.45 10.91 -39.80
CA PHE A 213 -9.42 12.03 -38.89
C PHE A 213 -10.79 12.27 -38.28
N GLN A 214 -10.85 12.56 -36.99
CA GLN A 214 -12.09 12.88 -36.30
C GLN A 214 -11.84 13.98 -35.28
N PHE A 215 -12.81 14.88 -35.13
CA PHE A 215 -12.85 15.80 -34.01
C PHE A 215 -14.27 15.98 -33.48
N ASN A 216 -14.34 16.23 -32.18
CA ASN A 216 -15.58 16.45 -31.43
C ASN A 216 -15.46 17.78 -30.69
N ILE A 217 -16.51 18.60 -30.77
CA ILE A 217 -16.61 19.88 -30.07
C ILE A 217 -17.81 19.82 -29.14
N ASP A 218 -17.59 20.22 -27.89
CA ASP A 218 -18.60 20.29 -26.83
C ASP A 218 -18.44 21.62 -26.09
N ILE A 219 -19.41 22.51 -26.27
CA ILE A 219 -19.44 23.82 -25.62
C ILE A 219 -20.55 23.81 -24.58
N ASN A 220 -20.14 23.91 -23.32
CA ASN A 220 -21.06 23.75 -22.19
C ASN A 220 -20.72 24.67 -21.02
N ASN A 221 -21.64 24.70 -20.05
CA ASN A 221 -21.34 25.16 -18.72
C ASN A 221 -20.78 23.98 -17.91
N MET A 222 -19.65 24.19 -17.23
CA MET A 222 -19.00 23.13 -16.44
C MET A 222 -19.86 22.66 -15.27
N ASP A 223 -20.76 23.50 -14.75
CA ASP A 223 -21.65 23.12 -13.67
C ASP A 223 -22.63 22.00 -14.10
N ASP A 224 -23.03 21.97 -15.37
CA ASP A 224 -23.89 20.92 -15.95
C ASP A 224 -23.14 19.60 -16.21
N ARG A 225 -21.80 19.64 -16.13
CA ARG A 225 -20.90 18.50 -16.32
C ARG A 225 -20.15 18.14 -15.05
N ALA A 226 -20.42 18.81 -13.93
CA ALA A 226 -19.77 18.57 -12.66
C ALA A 226 -20.71 17.86 -11.67
N VAL A 227 -20.33 16.66 -11.26
CA VAL A 227 -21.06 15.88 -10.25
C VAL A 227 -20.26 15.87 -8.95
N GLN A 228 -20.94 16.19 -7.86
CA GLN A 228 -20.36 16.15 -6.52
C GLN A 228 -20.62 14.78 -5.89
N ILE A 229 -19.56 14.14 -5.41
CA ILE A 229 -19.61 12.82 -4.78
C ILE A 229 -19.11 12.98 -3.35
N HIS A 230 -19.86 12.46 -2.39
CA HIS A 230 -19.39 12.34 -1.02
C HIS A 230 -18.93 10.92 -0.76
N MET A 231 -17.82 10.78 -0.03
CA MET A 231 -17.31 9.48 0.37
C MET A 231 -18.43 8.68 1.08
N PRO A 232 -18.76 7.48 0.60
CA PRO A 232 -19.73 6.65 1.30
C PRO A 232 -19.20 6.30 2.69
N LYS A 233 -20.10 6.05 3.63
CA LYS A 233 -19.72 5.58 4.96
C LYS A 233 -19.06 4.20 4.83
N TRP A 234 -18.11 3.89 5.72
CA TRP A 234 -17.28 2.68 5.67
C TRP A 234 -18.05 1.34 5.64
N TYR A 235 -19.31 1.35 6.07
CA TYR A 235 -20.20 0.20 6.11
C TYR A 235 -21.20 0.15 4.93
N ASN A 236 -21.18 1.14 4.03
CA ASN A 236 -22.01 1.13 2.84
C ASN A 236 -21.27 0.45 1.69
N PHE A 237 -21.60 -0.82 1.46
CA PHE A 237 -21.01 -1.65 0.40
C PHE A 237 -21.79 -1.60 -0.92
N GLY A 238 -22.95 -0.93 -0.93
CA GLY A 238 -23.78 -0.78 -2.13
C GLY A 238 -23.14 0.12 -3.19
N GLN A 239 -23.52 -0.09 -4.45
CA GLN A 239 -23.25 0.87 -5.51
C GLN A 239 -24.27 2.00 -5.40
N ASN A 240 -23.76 3.23 -5.36
CA ASN A 240 -24.61 4.42 -5.45
C ASN A 240 -24.62 4.89 -6.91
N GLU A 241 -25.80 4.90 -7.52
CA GLU A 241 -25.98 5.47 -8.86
C GLU A 241 -25.97 6.99 -8.78
N LEU A 242 -25.22 7.65 -9.67
CA LEU A 242 -25.13 9.12 -9.69
C LEU A 242 -26.09 9.72 -10.70
N ALA A 243 -25.86 9.41 -11.97
CA ALA A 243 -26.61 9.95 -13.08
C ALA A 243 -26.26 9.20 -14.38
N GLU A 244 -27.16 9.32 -15.34
CA GLU A 244 -26.87 9.00 -16.74
C GLU A 244 -26.31 10.22 -17.45
N THR A 245 -25.35 10.01 -18.35
CA THR A 245 -24.75 11.09 -19.14
C THR A 245 -25.75 11.63 -20.16
N GLN A 246 -25.63 12.92 -20.46
CA GLN A 246 -26.36 13.55 -21.55
C GLN A 246 -25.82 13.07 -22.90
N LEU A 247 -26.66 13.09 -23.94
CA LEU A 247 -26.25 12.76 -25.30
C LEU A 247 -25.24 13.79 -25.82
N ASP A 248 -24.31 13.34 -26.67
CA ASP A 248 -23.27 14.14 -27.32
C ASP A 248 -22.29 14.84 -26.33
N SER A 249 -22.22 14.36 -25.09
CA SER A 249 -21.29 14.84 -24.08
C SER A 249 -19.93 14.16 -24.19
N THR A 250 -18.88 14.95 -24.28
CA THR A 250 -17.50 14.44 -24.39
C THR A 250 -16.80 14.36 -23.03
N PHE A 251 -17.31 15.09 -22.03
CA PHE A 251 -16.59 15.35 -20.80
C PHE A 251 -17.49 15.42 -19.56
N TYR A 252 -17.07 14.79 -18.47
CA TYR A 252 -17.66 14.92 -17.13
C TYR A 252 -16.60 15.08 -16.06
N ASN A 253 -16.88 15.90 -15.05
CA ASN A 253 -16.04 16.07 -13.88
C ASN A 253 -16.73 15.52 -12.63
N LEU A 254 -16.07 14.59 -11.95
CA LEU A 254 -16.52 14.06 -10.66
C LEU A 254 -15.63 14.64 -9.55
N ASN A 255 -16.22 15.42 -8.65
CA ASN A 255 -15.53 16.00 -7.50
C ASN A 255 -15.83 15.18 -6.26
N ILE A 256 -14.84 14.43 -5.76
CA ILE A 256 -14.97 13.54 -4.60
C ILE A 256 -14.55 14.28 -3.33
N TYR A 257 -15.51 14.45 -2.42
CA TYR A 257 -15.32 15.01 -1.09
C TYR A 257 -15.22 13.90 -0.04
N GLY A 258 -14.44 14.13 1.01
CA GLY A 258 -14.27 13.18 2.14
C GLY A 258 -13.19 12.12 1.95
N LEU A 259 -12.57 12.03 0.76
CA LEU A 259 -11.38 11.21 0.51
C LEU A 259 -10.14 11.90 1.09
N SER A 260 -9.97 11.77 2.40
CA SER A 260 -9.00 12.56 3.19
C SER A 260 -7.73 11.79 3.52
N TYR A 261 -7.82 10.45 3.59
CA TYR A 261 -6.70 9.61 4.00
C TYR A 261 -6.21 8.74 2.84
N LYS A 262 -4.90 8.49 2.77
CA LYS A 262 -4.25 7.71 1.70
C LYS A 262 -4.65 6.25 1.64
N TYR A 263 -5.16 5.69 2.75
CA TYR A 263 -5.68 4.33 2.77
C TYR A 263 -7.09 4.20 2.18
N GLN A 264 -7.83 5.30 2.02
CA GLN A 264 -9.18 5.26 1.48
C GLN A 264 -9.16 5.10 -0.04
N ALA A 265 -10.14 4.36 -0.56
CA ALA A 265 -10.28 4.12 -1.99
C ALA A 265 -11.75 4.08 -2.42
N VAL A 266 -12.03 4.62 -3.61
CA VAL A 266 -13.34 4.62 -4.28
C VAL A 266 -13.20 3.90 -5.61
N ALA A 267 -14.18 3.06 -5.94
CA ALA A 267 -14.33 2.48 -7.27
C ALA A 267 -15.40 3.27 -8.03
N ILE A 268 -15.04 3.77 -9.22
CA ILE A 268 -15.97 4.43 -10.14
C ILE A 268 -16.27 3.46 -11.26
N TYR A 269 -17.54 3.19 -11.47
CA TYR A 269 -18.05 2.32 -12.51
C TYR A 269 -18.66 3.17 -13.61
N VAL A 270 -18.23 2.92 -14.85
CA VAL A 270 -18.81 3.54 -16.04
C VAL A 270 -19.36 2.42 -16.91
N HIS A 271 -20.68 2.37 -17.03
CA HIS A 271 -21.41 1.38 -17.82
C HIS A 271 -21.93 2.01 -19.11
N VAL A 272 -21.70 1.35 -20.23
CA VAL A 272 -22.25 1.74 -21.53
C VAL A 272 -23.69 1.25 -21.62
N LYS A 273 -24.65 2.16 -21.81
CA LYS A 273 -26.07 1.82 -21.98
C LYS A 273 -26.40 1.59 -23.46
N SER A 274 -25.97 2.51 -24.32
CA SER A 274 -26.20 2.43 -25.77
C SER A 274 -25.12 3.21 -26.53
N CYS A 275 -24.81 2.79 -27.75
CA CYS A 275 -23.87 3.46 -28.65
C CYS A 275 -24.44 3.48 -30.08
N ARG A 276 -24.27 4.59 -30.80
CA ARG A 276 -24.71 4.75 -32.21
C ARG A 276 -23.74 4.08 -33.21
N GLY A 277 -23.47 2.79 -33.04
CA GLY A 277 -22.63 2.00 -33.97
C GLY A 277 -21.12 2.25 -33.88
N GLU A 278 -20.66 3.08 -32.94
CA GLU A 278 -19.24 3.30 -32.64
C GLU A 278 -18.81 2.52 -31.38
N SER A 279 -17.51 2.24 -31.30
CA SER A 279 -16.89 1.62 -30.13
C SER A 279 -16.88 2.59 -28.93
N SER A 280 -17.11 2.05 -27.74
CA SER A 280 -16.97 2.82 -26.51
C SER A 280 -15.51 3.13 -26.23
N SER A 281 -15.18 4.40 -26.02
CA SER A 281 -13.88 4.84 -25.49
C SER A 281 -14.11 5.68 -24.24
N VAL A 282 -13.48 5.28 -23.14
CA VAL A 282 -13.55 5.97 -21.85
C VAL A 282 -12.13 6.16 -21.34
N VAL A 283 -11.73 7.42 -21.18
CA VAL A 283 -10.46 7.79 -20.55
C VAL A 283 -10.76 8.53 -19.26
N THR A 284 -10.19 8.06 -18.17
CA THR A 284 -10.37 8.65 -16.84
C THR A 284 -9.05 9.28 -16.40
N LYS A 285 -9.12 10.52 -15.92
CA LYS A 285 -7.99 11.28 -15.38
C LYS A 285 -8.30 11.61 -13.92
N THR A 286 -7.52 11.05 -13.00
CA THR A 286 -7.61 11.33 -11.57
C THR A 286 -6.54 12.32 -11.18
N SER A 287 -6.92 13.39 -10.47
CA SER A 287 -6.01 14.43 -9.98
C SER A 287 -6.47 14.93 -8.60
N ASN A 288 -5.56 15.53 -7.84
CA ASN A 288 -5.89 16.20 -6.59
C ASN A 288 -5.22 17.57 -6.51
N SER A 289 -5.75 18.44 -5.64
CA SER A 289 -5.28 19.83 -5.53
C SER A 289 -4.09 20.04 -4.61
N TRP A 290 -3.71 19.04 -3.81
CA TRP A 290 -2.63 19.15 -2.82
C TRP A 290 -1.36 18.37 -3.17
N SER A 291 -1.44 17.32 -3.99
CA SER A 291 -0.25 16.61 -4.47
C SER A 291 0.13 17.14 -5.84
N LYS A 292 1.03 18.13 -5.87
CA LYS A 292 1.55 18.67 -7.13
C LYS A 292 2.16 17.54 -7.98
N GLY A 293 1.78 17.46 -9.25
CA GLY A 293 2.27 16.43 -10.18
C GLY A 293 1.62 15.05 -10.02
N PHE A 294 0.51 14.94 -9.27
CA PHE A 294 -0.30 13.72 -9.22
C PHE A 294 -1.41 13.76 -10.27
N GLU A 295 -1.15 13.09 -11.38
CA GLU A 295 -2.16 12.77 -12.39
C GLU A 295 -2.09 11.28 -12.69
N LYS A 296 -3.23 10.60 -12.69
CA LYS A 296 -3.34 9.18 -13.02
C LYS A 296 -4.36 8.97 -14.11
N PHE A 297 -3.94 8.30 -15.17
CA PHE A 297 -4.81 7.98 -16.31
C PHE A 297 -5.22 6.51 -16.29
N SER A 298 -6.45 6.23 -16.72
CA SER A 298 -6.88 4.87 -17.04
C SER A 298 -7.80 4.92 -18.25
N SER A 299 -7.44 4.18 -19.29
CA SER A 299 -8.16 4.15 -20.57
C SER A 299 -8.76 2.77 -20.81
N PHE A 300 -9.95 2.77 -21.40
CA PHE A 300 -10.69 1.58 -21.74
C PHE A 300 -11.34 1.75 -23.11
N TYR A 301 -11.07 0.79 -23.99
CA TYR A 301 -11.59 0.78 -25.36
C TYR A 301 -12.42 -0.49 -25.58
N ASN A 302 -13.56 -0.34 -26.26
CA ASN A 302 -14.47 -1.40 -26.65
C ASN A 302 -14.88 -2.33 -25.49
N LYS A 303 -15.25 -1.72 -24.35
CA LYS A 303 -15.75 -2.41 -23.17
C LYS A 303 -17.11 -1.84 -22.76
N ASN A 304 -18.03 -2.71 -22.39
CA ASN A 304 -19.38 -2.31 -21.94
C ASN A 304 -19.39 -1.78 -20.50
N HIS A 305 -18.35 -2.09 -19.73
CA HIS A 305 -18.22 -1.73 -18.34
C HIS A 305 -16.74 -1.49 -18.01
N THR A 306 -16.48 -0.44 -17.26
CA THR A 306 -15.13 -0.08 -16.81
C THR A 306 -15.15 0.29 -15.32
N VAL A 307 -14.09 -0.11 -14.62
CA VAL A 307 -13.88 0.24 -13.21
C VAL A 307 -12.58 1.01 -13.08
N THR A 308 -12.65 2.20 -12.50
CA THR A 308 -11.47 2.99 -12.16
C THR A 308 -11.37 3.13 -10.65
N PHE A 309 -10.22 2.74 -10.09
CA PHE A 309 -9.95 2.87 -8.67
C PHE A 309 -9.26 4.20 -8.37
N VAL A 310 -9.85 4.98 -7.49
CA VAL A 310 -9.42 6.32 -7.11
C VAL A 310 -8.96 6.32 -5.66
N TYR A 311 -7.72 6.75 -5.44
CA TYR A 311 -7.09 6.92 -4.14
C TYR A 311 -6.04 8.03 -4.22
N THR A 312 -5.58 8.51 -3.07
CA THR A 312 -4.63 9.63 -2.99
C THR A 312 -3.28 9.15 -2.47
N PRO A 313 -2.15 9.70 -2.97
CA PRO A 313 -0.83 9.30 -2.53
C PRO A 313 -0.48 9.87 -1.15
N ASN A 314 -0.97 11.09 -0.86
CA ASN A 314 -0.73 11.81 0.39
C ASN A 314 -2.06 12.18 1.04
N ASP A 315 -2.08 12.18 2.37
CA ASP A 315 -3.23 12.64 3.16
C ASP A 315 -3.57 14.10 2.83
N LYS A 316 -4.86 14.42 2.92
CA LYS A 316 -5.37 15.76 2.65
C LYS A 316 -4.86 16.74 3.72
N PRO A 317 -4.31 17.91 3.33
CA PRO A 317 -3.92 18.94 4.28
C PRO A 317 -5.16 19.55 4.98
N VAL A 318 -5.03 19.83 6.28
CA VAL A 318 -6.14 20.30 7.14
C VAL A 318 -6.69 21.67 6.71
N GLU A 319 -5.86 22.52 6.10
CA GLU A 319 -6.16 23.93 5.85
C GLU A 319 -6.95 24.20 4.55
N LYS A 320 -7.19 23.19 3.70
CA LYS A 320 -7.84 23.39 2.40
C LYS A 320 -9.14 22.59 2.27
N ASN A 321 -10.20 23.27 1.81
CA ASN A 321 -11.40 22.65 1.23
C ASN A 321 -11.06 22.00 -0.12
N ALA A 322 -10.19 20.98 -0.06
CA ALA A 322 -9.70 20.26 -1.20
C ALA A 322 -10.56 19.01 -1.47
N SER A 323 -10.83 18.76 -2.75
CA SER A 323 -11.46 17.56 -3.27
C SER A 323 -10.51 16.86 -4.26
N VAL A 324 -10.79 15.58 -4.51
CA VAL A 324 -10.15 14.82 -5.58
C VAL A 324 -11.03 14.95 -6.81
N ARG A 325 -10.42 15.30 -7.95
CA ARG A 325 -11.12 15.50 -9.22
C ARG A 325 -10.84 14.31 -10.14
N VAL A 326 -11.90 13.70 -10.62
CA VAL A 326 -11.86 12.66 -11.64
C VAL A 326 -12.54 13.18 -12.88
N SER A 327 -11.77 13.41 -13.93
CA SER A 327 -12.26 13.85 -15.23
C SER A 327 -12.47 12.62 -16.13
N LEU A 328 -13.68 12.47 -16.65
CA LEU A 328 -14.07 11.43 -17.58
C LEU A 328 -14.13 12.03 -18.98
N HIS A 329 -13.35 11.47 -19.89
CA HIS A 329 -13.40 11.77 -21.33
C HIS A 329 -14.09 10.60 -22.02
N LEU A 330 -15.27 10.87 -22.59
CA LEU A 330 -16.21 9.88 -23.10
C LEU A 330 -16.28 9.95 -24.63
N ASN A 331 -16.93 8.96 -25.26
CA ASN A 331 -17.32 9.05 -26.66
C ASN A 331 -18.73 9.68 -26.75
N PRO A 332 -18.90 10.84 -27.42
CA PRO A 332 -20.22 11.49 -27.55
C PRO A 332 -21.29 10.62 -28.22
N SER A 333 -20.91 9.65 -29.06
CA SER A 333 -21.82 8.70 -29.72
C SER A 333 -22.48 7.68 -28.78
N CYS A 334 -22.01 7.62 -27.53
CA CYS A 334 -22.43 6.64 -26.55
C CYS A 334 -23.07 7.30 -25.32
N ARG A 335 -24.06 6.62 -24.73
CA ARG A 335 -24.69 6.99 -23.47
C ARG A 335 -24.15 6.12 -22.34
N TYR A 336 -23.73 6.75 -21.25
CA TYR A 336 -23.09 6.09 -20.12
C TYR A 336 -23.91 6.27 -18.84
N SER A 337 -23.84 5.27 -17.96
CA SER A 337 -24.35 5.33 -16.59
C SER A 337 -23.15 5.28 -15.64
N ILE A 338 -23.09 6.26 -14.74
CA ILE A 338 -21.99 6.43 -13.79
C ILE A 338 -22.48 6.05 -12.41
N SER A 339 -21.80 5.11 -11.77
CA SER A 339 -22.02 4.73 -10.38
C SER A 339 -20.69 4.65 -9.63
N TYR A 340 -20.75 4.67 -8.30
CA TYR A 340 -19.56 4.59 -7.45
C TYR A 340 -19.82 3.73 -6.23
N SER A 341 -18.75 3.09 -5.73
CA SER A 341 -18.79 2.34 -4.47
C SER A 341 -17.47 2.49 -3.73
N GLN A 342 -17.47 2.11 -2.44
CA GLN A 342 -16.23 2.00 -1.69
C GLN A 342 -15.47 0.73 -2.07
N SER A 343 -14.19 0.85 -2.41
CA SER A 343 -13.36 -0.32 -2.69
C SER A 343 -12.74 -0.87 -1.41
N LEU A 344 -13.43 -1.82 -0.76
CA LEU A 344 -12.95 -2.44 0.49
C LEU A 344 -11.64 -3.22 0.28
N SER A 345 -11.53 -3.97 -0.81
CA SER A 345 -10.33 -4.77 -1.11
C SER A 345 -9.10 -3.89 -1.26
N LEU A 346 -9.21 -2.79 -2.00
CA LEU A 346 -8.11 -1.85 -2.17
C LEU A 346 -7.81 -1.08 -0.90
N MET A 347 -8.84 -0.65 -0.16
CA MET A 347 -8.66 0.00 1.14
C MET A 347 -7.89 -0.91 2.11
N MET A 348 -8.24 -2.19 2.20
CA MET A 348 -7.53 -3.15 3.05
C MET A 348 -6.11 -3.41 2.56
N SER A 349 -5.89 -3.53 1.25
CA SER A 349 -4.55 -3.65 0.67
C SER A 349 -3.66 -2.46 1.05
N ARG A 350 -4.21 -1.23 0.99
CA ARG A 350 -3.51 -0.01 1.37
C ARG A 350 -3.26 0.08 2.88
N ILE A 351 -4.23 -0.32 3.71
CA ILE A 351 -4.02 -0.41 5.17
C ILE A 351 -2.86 -1.36 5.48
N VAL A 352 -2.80 -2.52 4.84
CA VAL A 352 -1.69 -3.46 5.03
C VAL A 352 -0.37 -2.85 4.56
N GLN A 353 -0.31 -2.26 3.36
CA GLN A 353 0.92 -1.63 2.86
C GLN A 353 1.47 -0.56 3.81
N GLN A 354 0.58 0.31 4.32
CA GLN A 354 0.96 1.44 5.16
C GLN A 354 1.24 1.04 6.61
N PHE A 355 0.42 0.15 7.18
CA PHE A 355 0.40 -0.09 8.62
C PHE A 355 0.85 -1.50 9.03
N ALA A 356 1.23 -2.38 8.09
CA ALA A 356 1.87 -3.66 8.42
C ALA A 356 3.08 -3.50 9.37
N PRO A 357 3.93 -2.47 9.24
CA PRO A 357 5.05 -2.27 10.18
C PRO A 357 4.62 -2.08 11.65
N TRP A 358 3.36 -1.72 11.91
CA TRP A 358 2.84 -1.54 13.27
C TRP A 358 2.41 -2.86 13.91
N LEU A 359 2.18 -3.91 13.11
CA LEU A 359 1.68 -5.19 13.59
C LEU A 359 2.58 -5.81 14.67
N PRO A 360 3.92 -5.87 14.51
CA PRO A 360 4.79 -6.45 15.55
C PRO A 360 4.75 -5.66 16.87
N ALA A 361 4.62 -4.34 16.83
CA ALA A 361 4.48 -3.52 18.04
C ALA A 361 3.17 -3.83 18.77
N HIS A 362 2.07 -4.01 18.05
CA HIS A 362 0.81 -4.45 18.67
C HIS A 362 0.90 -5.89 19.21
N CYS A 363 1.55 -6.82 18.51
CA CYS A 363 1.78 -8.17 19.00
C CYS A 363 2.59 -8.19 20.30
N THR A 364 3.71 -7.46 20.38
CA THR A 364 4.51 -7.38 21.61
C THR A 364 3.72 -6.78 22.78
N ALA A 365 2.94 -5.72 22.54
CA ALA A 365 2.12 -5.10 23.57
C ALA A 365 1.05 -6.06 24.12
N ILE A 366 0.38 -6.82 23.24
CA ILE A 366 -0.59 -7.85 23.65
C ILE A 366 0.11 -8.96 24.46
N LEU A 367 1.28 -9.41 24.02
CA LEU A 367 2.07 -10.42 24.74
C LEU A 367 2.46 -9.93 26.14
N PHE A 368 2.95 -8.71 26.29
CA PHE A 368 3.25 -8.14 27.61
C PHE A 368 2.01 -7.98 28.49
N LEU A 369 0.87 -7.59 27.93
CA LEU A 369 -0.37 -7.50 28.68
C LEU A 369 -0.87 -8.88 29.13
N SER A 370 -0.74 -9.89 28.27
CA SER A 370 -1.07 -11.27 28.59
C SER A 370 -0.16 -11.82 29.70
N LEU A 371 1.15 -11.53 29.65
CA LEU A 371 2.12 -11.86 30.70
C LEU A 371 1.79 -11.17 32.02
N LYS A 372 1.48 -9.87 31.99
CA LYS A 372 1.02 -9.12 33.17
C LYS A 372 -0.20 -9.79 33.79
N HIS A 373 -1.19 -10.16 32.97
CA HIS A 373 -2.40 -10.82 33.47
C HIS A 373 -2.07 -12.17 34.11
N GLN A 374 -1.24 -12.98 33.46
CA GLN A 374 -0.80 -14.27 33.99
C GLN A 374 -0.07 -14.14 35.33
N ILE A 375 0.79 -13.13 35.49
CA ILE A 375 1.48 -12.84 36.76
C ILE A 375 0.49 -12.36 37.82
N THR A 376 -0.46 -11.48 37.48
CA THR A 376 -1.40 -10.89 38.46
C THR A 376 -2.41 -11.92 38.99
N VAL A 377 -2.80 -12.91 38.17
CA VAL A 377 -3.69 -14.01 38.57
C VAL A 377 -2.99 -14.98 39.54
N THR A 378 -1.66 -14.92 39.64
CA THR A 378 -0.90 -15.73 40.60
C THR A 378 -1.15 -15.18 42.02
N THR A 379 -2.09 -15.77 42.75
CA THR A 379 -2.41 -15.43 44.14
C THR A 379 -1.27 -15.79 45.09
N LYS A 380 -1.09 -14.97 46.14
CA LYS A 380 0.03 -15.06 47.10
C LYS A 380 -0.03 -16.24 48.07
N GLU A 381 -1.14 -16.97 48.16
CA GLU A 381 -1.28 -18.10 49.08
C GLU A 381 -1.80 -19.34 48.34
N ASP A 382 -1.01 -20.41 48.48
CA ASP A 382 -1.14 -21.78 47.99
C ASP A 382 -1.35 -22.06 46.49
N HIS A 383 -0.27 -22.63 45.94
CA HIS A 383 -0.08 -23.20 44.60
C HIS A 383 -0.19 -22.20 43.44
N PHE A 384 0.98 -21.84 42.87
CA PHE A 384 1.15 -21.08 41.63
C PHE A 384 0.28 -21.62 40.48
N LYS A 385 -0.94 -21.08 40.34
CA LYS A 385 -1.84 -21.34 39.21
C LYS A 385 -1.66 -20.25 38.16
N PHE A 386 -0.84 -20.52 37.15
CA PHE A 386 -0.77 -19.65 35.97
C PHE A 386 -2.09 -19.75 35.20
N GLY A 387 -2.63 -18.60 34.79
CA GLY A 387 -3.83 -18.56 33.95
C GLY A 387 -3.53 -19.08 32.53
N MET A 388 -4.51 -19.79 31.96
CA MET A 388 -4.46 -20.28 30.57
C MET A 388 -4.09 -19.14 29.62
N PHE A 389 -3.00 -19.28 28.86
CA PHE A 389 -2.52 -18.23 27.95
C PHE A 389 -3.58 -17.78 26.94
N HIS A 390 -4.38 -18.70 26.38
CA HIS A 390 -5.51 -18.35 25.50
C HIS A 390 -6.53 -17.42 26.17
N LEU A 391 -6.80 -17.60 27.47
CA LEU A 391 -7.71 -16.75 28.24
C LEU A 391 -7.07 -15.39 28.56
N ALA A 392 -5.76 -15.37 28.79
CA ALA A 392 -5.01 -14.12 28.99
C ALA A 392 -4.99 -13.28 27.70
N LEU A 393 -4.91 -13.92 26.54
CA LEU A 393 -4.89 -13.28 25.24
C LEU A 393 -6.24 -12.62 24.91
N SER A 394 -7.36 -13.27 25.24
CA SER A 394 -8.71 -12.72 25.01
C SER A 394 -9.11 -11.58 25.95
N LYS A 395 -8.43 -11.40 27.09
CA LYS A 395 -8.69 -10.32 28.04
C LYS A 395 -8.00 -8.99 27.71
N SER A 396 -7.19 -8.94 26.65
CA SER A 396 -6.54 -7.70 26.20
C SER A 396 -7.58 -6.70 25.69
N THR A 397 -7.91 -5.66 26.47
CA THR A 397 -8.87 -4.63 26.05
C THR A 397 -8.19 -3.58 25.15
N PRO A 398 -8.61 -3.44 23.88
CA PRO A 398 -7.94 -2.56 22.93
C PRO A 398 -8.10 -1.08 23.28
N PHE A 399 -9.25 -0.69 23.85
CA PHE A 399 -9.60 0.70 24.14
C PHE A 399 -8.59 1.36 25.09
N PHE A 400 -8.23 0.68 26.17
CA PHE A 400 -7.30 1.23 27.15
C PHE A 400 -5.90 1.39 26.56
N LEU A 401 -5.42 0.36 25.85
CA LEU A 401 -4.07 0.37 25.27
C LEU A 401 -3.91 1.48 24.21
N ILE A 402 -4.87 1.63 23.31
CA ILE A 402 -4.82 2.63 22.23
C ILE A 402 -4.95 4.05 22.78
N THR A 403 -5.79 4.25 23.79
CA THR A 403 -5.96 5.59 24.40
C THR A 403 -4.74 5.97 25.23
N ALA A 404 -4.21 5.03 26.04
CA ALA A 404 -3.02 5.25 26.85
C ALA A 404 -1.77 5.50 25.99
N SER A 405 -1.59 4.76 24.89
CA SER A 405 -0.43 4.96 24.00
C SER A 405 -0.46 6.33 23.30
N ARG A 406 -1.63 6.79 22.87
CA ARG A 406 -1.80 8.14 22.29
C ARG A 406 -1.56 9.24 23.31
N LEU A 407 -2.06 9.07 24.54
CA LEU A 407 -1.82 10.01 25.62
C LEU A 407 -0.33 10.05 25.98
N PHE A 408 0.30 8.88 26.13
CA PHE A 408 1.73 8.76 26.37
C PHE A 408 2.55 9.42 25.27
N THR A 409 2.20 9.21 23.99
CA THR A 409 2.88 9.86 22.86
C THR A 409 2.78 11.38 22.95
N LYS A 410 1.59 11.93 23.23
CA LYS A 410 1.41 13.38 23.40
C LYS A 410 2.25 13.93 24.57
N ILE A 411 2.31 13.21 25.69
CA ILE A 411 3.11 13.60 26.86
C ILE A 411 4.60 13.53 26.53
N THR A 412 5.06 12.44 25.94
CA THR A 412 6.48 12.23 25.59
C THR A 412 6.97 13.24 24.56
N LEU A 413 6.11 13.68 23.64
CA LEU A 413 6.43 14.75 22.68
C LEU A 413 6.63 16.12 23.33
N MET A 414 6.02 16.38 24.49
CA MET A 414 6.29 17.60 25.25
C MET A 414 7.75 17.68 25.72
N PHE A 415 8.38 16.53 25.97
CA PHE A 415 9.74 16.49 26.52
C PHE A 415 10.86 16.65 25.47
N LYS A 416 10.56 16.65 24.16
CA LYS A 416 11.54 16.80 23.04
C LYS A 416 12.80 15.89 23.05
N ILE A 417 12.86 14.89 23.93
CA ILE A 417 14.01 13.96 24.08
C ILE A 417 14.03 12.89 22.96
N ILE A 418 12.87 12.57 22.40
CA ILE A 418 12.71 11.53 21.36
C ILE A 418 12.52 12.24 20.00
N PRO A 419 13.10 11.72 18.90
CA PRO A 419 12.83 12.22 17.56
C PRO A 419 11.32 12.31 17.31
N GLN A 420 10.90 13.40 16.66
CA GLN A 420 9.48 13.63 16.36
C GLN A 420 8.97 12.45 15.51
N PRO A 421 8.03 11.64 16.02
CA PRO A 421 7.41 10.58 15.24
C PRO A 421 6.55 11.22 14.16
N ASP A 422 6.39 10.52 13.04
CA ASP A 422 5.49 10.93 11.97
C ASP A 422 4.09 11.24 12.54
N LEU A 423 3.47 12.30 12.01
CA LEU A 423 2.22 12.87 12.50
C LEU A 423 1.14 11.77 12.67
N TYR A 424 0.84 11.40 13.92
CA TYR A 424 -0.08 10.32 14.29
C TYR A 424 -1.56 10.71 14.15
N ASN A 425 -1.93 11.41 13.08
CA ASN A 425 -3.27 11.94 12.83
C ASN A 425 -4.19 10.91 12.14
N TYR A 426 -4.07 9.64 12.50
CA TYR A 426 -4.92 8.59 11.95
C TYR A 426 -6.12 8.32 12.87
N SER A 427 -7.27 7.97 12.27
CA SER A 427 -8.47 7.58 13.00
C SER A 427 -8.19 6.43 13.98
N MET A 428 -8.85 6.43 15.14
CA MET A 428 -8.73 5.32 16.11
C MET A 428 -9.13 3.97 15.48
N MET A 429 -10.03 3.99 14.50
CA MET A 429 -10.50 2.81 13.77
C MET A 429 -9.35 1.97 13.21
N VAL A 430 -8.32 2.62 12.62
CA VAL A 430 -7.18 1.92 12.04
C VAL A 430 -6.39 1.17 13.12
N SER A 431 -6.18 1.80 14.27
CA SER A 431 -5.47 1.17 15.38
C SER A 431 -6.27 0.00 15.98
N PHE A 432 -7.60 0.12 16.07
CA PHE A 432 -8.47 -1.00 16.48
C PHE A 432 -8.38 -2.19 15.51
N LEU A 433 -8.42 -1.93 14.20
CA LEU A 433 -8.29 -2.97 13.18
C LEU A 433 -6.95 -3.70 13.29
N ILE A 434 -5.83 -2.96 13.39
CA ILE A 434 -4.49 -3.56 13.50
C ILE A 434 -4.36 -4.36 14.81
N HIS A 435 -4.88 -3.85 15.93
CA HIS A 435 -4.86 -4.57 17.19
C HIS A 435 -5.69 -5.86 17.13
N GLY A 436 -6.87 -5.84 16.49
CA GLY A 436 -7.68 -7.03 16.26
C GLY A 436 -6.97 -8.07 15.39
N VAL A 437 -6.31 -7.63 14.33
CA VAL A 437 -5.49 -8.52 13.48
C VAL A 437 -4.30 -9.09 14.26
N ALA A 438 -3.60 -8.28 15.05
CA ALA A 438 -2.50 -8.74 15.91
C ALA A 438 -2.97 -9.83 16.89
N LEU A 439 -4.14 -9.64 17.51
CA LEU A 439 -4.75 -10.63 18.38
C LEU A 439 -5.05 -11.94 17.63
N ALA A 440 -5.68 -11.85 16.45
CA ALA A 440 -5.99 -13.03 15.62
C ALA A 440 -4.71 -13.77 15.19
N VAL A 441 -3.67 -13.05 14.77
CA VAL A 441 -2.36 -13.62 14.42
C VAL A 441 -1.74 -14.33 15.63
N LEU A 442 -1.76 -13.73 16.82
CA LEU A 442 -1.22 -14.38 18.02
C LEU A 442 -2.00 -15.63 18.42
N ILE A 443 -3.34 -15.61 18.30
CA ILE A 443 -4.17 -16.80 18.54
C ILE A 443 -3.79 -17.92 17.57
N LEU A 444 -3.68 -17.61 16.28
CA LEU A 444 -3.32 -18.57 15.23
C LEU A 444 -1.88 -19.10 15.40
N MET A 445 -0.92 -18.23 15.70
CA MET A 445 0.45 -18.65 15.98
C MET A 445 0.51 -19.57 17.19
N ASN A 446 -0.24 -19.24 18.24
CA ASN A 446 -0.32 -20.08 19.43
C ASN A 446 -0.95 -21.45 19.15
N THR A 447 -2.04 -21.53 18.36
CA THR A 447 -2.62 -22.83 17.98
C THR A 447 -1.66 -23.65 17.11
N ILE A 448 -0.95 -23.03 16.17
CA ILE A 448 0.08 -23.71 15.37
C ILE A 448 1.21 -24.25 16.25
N ILE A 449 1.69 -23.46 17.21
CA ILE A 449 2.75 -23.89 18.14
C ILE A 449 2.27 -25.07 18.99
N TRP A 450 1.04 -25.02 19.51
CA TRP A 450 0.46 -26.15 20.24
C TRP A 450 0.34 -27.42 19.39
N ILE A 451 -0.11 -27.29 18.14
CA ILE A 451 -0.18 -28.41 17.19
C ILE A 451 1.23 -28.98 16.93
N ALA A 452 2.23 -28.12 16.73
CA ALA A 452 3.61 -28.52 16.49
C ALA A 452 4.23 -29.23 17.71
N ILE A 453 4.01 -28.70 18.91
CA ILE A 453 4.45 -29.30 20.18
C ILE A 453 3.78 -30.66 20.38
N ALA A 454 2.46 -30.75 20.17
CA ALA A 454 1.71 -32.00 20.31
C ALA A 454 2.18 -33.06 19.31
N PHE A 455 2.45 -32.68 18.07
CA PHE A 455 2.98 -33.58 17.05
C PHE A 455 4.40 -34.07 17.40
N CYS A 456 5.29 -33.16 17.80
CA CYS A 456 6.67 -33.49 18.17
C CYS A 456 6.72 -34.38 19.43
N GLY A 457 5.90 -34.10 20.45
CA GLY A 457 5.79 -34.92 21.65
C GLY A 457 5.26 -36.33 21.36
N ASN A 458 4.26 -36.47 20.50
CA ASN A 458 3.69 -37.78 20.14
C ASN A 458 4.64 -38.61 19.25
N PHE A 459 5.41 -37.95 18.37
CA PHE A 459 6.50 -38.58 17.64
C PHE A 459 7.57 -39.12 18.60
N GLY A 460 7.93 -38.36 19.63
CA GLY A 460 8.80 -38.81 20.72
C GLY A 460 8.32 -40.12 21.34
N HIS A 461 7.04 -40.22 21.71
CA HIS A 461 6.47 -41.44 22.29
C HIS A 461 6.45 -42.65 21.32
N LYS A 462 6.09 -42.45 20.04
CA LYS A 462 6.12 -43.54 19.03
C LYS A 462 7.54 -44.04 18.76
N VAL A 463 8.53 -43.15 18.77
CA VAL A 463 9.95 -43.49 18.60
C VAL A 463 10.47 -44.17 19.86
N LEU A 464 10.16 -43.65 21.05
CA LEU A 464 10.55 -44.24 22.34
C LEU A 464 10.04 -45.69 22.46
N LEU A 465 8.79 -45.96 22.09
CA LEU A 465 8.25 -47.32 22.09
C LEU A 465 8.90 -48.25 21.07
N ARG A 466 9.39 -47.73 19.93
CA ARG A 466 10.12 -48.51 18.92
C ARG A 466 11.59 -48.76 19.28
N PHE A 467 12.21 -47.88 20.07
CA PHE A 467 13.63 -47.90 20.43
C PHE A 467 13.95 -48.58 21.76
N ILE A 468 12.97 -49.16 22.46
CA ILE A 468 13.21 -50.04 23.63
C ILE A 468 14.12 -51.26 23.32
N SER A 469 14.58 -51.43 22.06
CA SER A 469 15.60 -52.41 21.67
C SER A 469 17.03 -51.88 21.49
N LEU A 470 17.34 -50.57 21.57
CA LEU A 470 18.71 -50.05 21.38
C LEU A 470 19.08 -48.87 22.30
N PRO A 471 20.29 -48.84 22.92
CA PRO A 471 20.67 -47.90 23.99
C PRO A 471 21.34 -46.63 23.46
N ILE A 472 20.76 -45.93 22.49
CA ILE A 472 21.27 -44.61 22.05
C ILE A 472 20.33 -43.52 22.57
N PRO A 473 20.76 -42.63 23.48
CA PRO A 473 19.92 -41.53 23.92
C PRO A 473 19.61 -40.60 22.73
N PRO A 474 18.34 -40.23 22.50
CA PRO A 474 17.99 -39.34 21.40
C PRO A 474 18.68 -37.98 21.60
N LEU A 475 19.22 -37.40 20.52
CA LEU A 475 19.95 -36.11 20.52
C LEU A 475 19.23 -35.00 21.31
N SER A 476 17.89 -34.98 21.29
CA SER A 476 17.05 -34.06 22.06
C SER A 476 17.23 -34.20 23.57
N SER A 477 17.39 -35.42 24.09
CA SER A 477 17.59 -35.68 25.52
C SER A 477 18.98 -35.25 26.01
N ALA A 478 20.02 -35.47 25.20
CA ALA A 478 21.37 -35.00 25.49
C ALA A 478 21.45 -33.47 25.48
N LEU A 479 20.82 -32.83 24.49
CA LEU A 479 20.78 -31.38 24.34
C LEU A 479 20.01 -30.72 25.50
N VAL A 480 18.86 -31.27 25.91
CA VAL A 480 18.10 -30.77 27.07
C VAL A 480 18.86 -30.96 28.39
N THR A 481 19.58 -32.08 28.55
CA THR A 481 20.40 -32.32 29.74
C THR A 481 21.57 -31.34 29.82
N CYS A 482 22.18 -31.02 28.68
CA CYS A 482 23.21 -29.98 28.57
C CYS A 482 22.66 -28.60 28.95
N ILE A 483 21.49 -28.21 28.42
CA ILE A 483 20.84 -26.93 28.78
C ILE A 483 20.53 -26.84 30.27
N ARG A 484 19.96 -27.91 30.86
CA ARG A 484 19.60 -27.94 32.28
C ARG A 484 20.84 -27.84 33.19
N LYS A 485 21.99 -28.38 32.75
CA LYS A 485 23.22 -28.41 33.55
C LYS A 485 24.09 -27.16 33.36
N PHE A 486 24.08 -26.55 32.17
CA PHE A 486 24.93 -25.40 31.81
C PHE A 486 24.20 -24.34 30.94
N PRO A 487 23.17 -23.65 31.46
CA PRO A 487 22.41 -22.65 30.70
C PRO A 487 23.21 -21.42 30.28
N THR A 488 24.22 -21.03 31.08
CA THR A 488 25.15 -19.92 30.78
C THR A 488 26.02 -20.21 29.56
N ALA A 489 26.56 -21.43 29.47
CA ALA A 489 27.45 -21.84 28.39
C ALA A 489 26.75 -21.76 27.02
N ILE A 490 25.46 -22.11 26.96
CA ILE A 490 24.67 -22.05 25.72
C ILE A 490 24.35 -20.61 25.34
N GLY A 491 24.07 -19.74 26.31
CA GLY A 491 23.92 -18.31 26.07
C GLY A 491 25.19 -17.69 25.47
N ILE A 492 26.35 -18.00 26.05
CA ILE A 492 27.66 -17.55 25.55
C ILE A 492 27.93 -18.11 24.15
N LEU A 493 27.60 -19.39 23.90
CA LEU A 493 27.73 -20.00 22.58
C LEU A 493 26.86 -19.29 21.53
N LEU A 494 25.59 -18.99 21.84
CA LEU A 494 24.70 -18.26 20.93
C LEU A 494 25.19 -16.83 20.66
N ILE A 495 25.74 -16.15 21.67
CA ILE A 495 26.39 -14.84 21.51
C ILE A 495 27.61 -14.96 20.59
N GLY A 496 28.42 -16.01 20.76
CA GLY A 496 29.54 -16.32 19.87
C GLY A 496 29.10 -16.55 18.43
N VAL A 497 27.99 -17.28 18.22
CA VAL A 497 27.38 -17.47 16.90
C VAL A 497 26.93 -16.13 16.29
N ALA A 498 26.31 -15.25 17.08
CA ALA A 498 25.87 -13.94 16.62
C ALA A 498 27.05 -13.08 16.13
N LEU A 499 28.17 -13.10 16.85
CA LEU A 499 29.39 -12.36 16.51
C LEU A 499 30.14 -12.97 15.31
N ALA A 500 30.15 -14.30 15.20
CA ALA A 500 30.84 -14.99 14.11
C ALA A 500 30.08 -14.94 12.78
N THR A 501 28.75 -14.86 12.82
CA THR A 501 27.87 -14.93 11.64
C THR A 501 27.00 -13.67 11.52
N CYS A 502 25.75 -13.71 11.97
CA CYS A 502 24.87 -12.55 12.14
C CYS A 502 23.91 -12.75 13.33
N GLY A 503 23.34 -11.68 13.86
CA GLY A 503 22.34 -11.75 14.93
C GLY A 503 21.11 -12.59 14.55
N GLY A 504 20.70 -12.56 13.28
CA GLY A 504 19.59 -13.33 12.75
C GLY A 504 19.76 -14.85 12.85
N THR A 505 20.97 -15.40 12.56
CA THR A 505 21.23 -16.85 12.71
C THR A 505 21.13 -17.28 14.17
N ALA A 506 21.73 -16.50 15.08
CA ALA A 506 21.75 -16.81 16.50
C ALA A 506 20.33 -16.79 17.10
N LEU A 507 19.48 -15.85 16.68
CA LEU A 507 18.07 -15.78 17.06
C LEU A 507 17.25 -16.98 16.54
N LEU A 508 17.52 -17.45 15.32
CA LEU A 508 16.92 -18.68 14.79
C LEU A 508 17.37 -19.93 15.56
N CYS A 509 18.66 -20.05 15.87
CA CYS A 509 19.18 -21.13 16.72
C CYS A 509 18.56 -21.10 18.12
N ALA A 510 18.42 -19.92 18.72
CA ALA A 510 17.74 -19.74 20.00
C ALA A 510 16.27 -20.22 19.95
N ASN A 511 15.54 -19.89 18.88
CA ASN A 511 14.18 -20.38 18.67
C ASN A 511 14.09 -21.91 18.59
N LEU A 512 15.01 -22.54 17.84
CA LEU A 512 15.04 -24.01 17.72
C LEU A 512 15.31 -24.67 19.08
N ILE A 513 16.28 -24.15 19.84
CA ILE A 513 16.60 -24.62 21.19
C ILE A 513 15.39 -24.48 22.12
N TYR A 514 14.73 -23.31 22.10
CA TYR A 514 13.57 -23.03 22.94
C TYR A 514 12.38 -23.94 22.58
N PHE A 515 12.17 -24.23 21.29
CA PHE A 515 11.14 -25.15 20.82
C PHE A 515 11.38 -26.60 21.29
N ILE A 516 12.62 -27.08 21.23
CA ILE A 516 13.01 -28.41 21.75
C ILE A 516 12.74 -28.48 23.26
N LEU A 517 13.07 -27.43 24.00
CA LEU A 517 12.79 -27.35 25.44
C LEU A 517 11.29 -27.47 25.73
N LEU A 518 10.43 -26.74 24.99
CA LEU A 518 8.98 -26.83 25.14
C LEU A 518 8.43 -28.22 24.80
N SER A 519 8.93 -28.81 23.72
CA SER A 519 8.50 -30.14 23.28
C SER A 519 8.85 -31.20 24.31
N LYS A 520 10.03 -31.12 24.94
CA LYS A 520 10.43 -32.05 26.00
C LYS A 520 9.64 -31.83 27.30
N MET A 521 9.34 -30.58 27.67
CA MET A 521 8.45 -30.29 28.80
C MET A 521 7.05 -30.88 28.58
N TYR A 522 6.53 -30.81 27.35
CA TYR A 522 5.24 -31.39 27.00
C TYR A 522 5.26 -32.93 26.99
N GLU A 523 6.34 -33.55 26.50
CA GLU A 523 6.55 -35.00 26.55
C GLU A 523 6.59 -35.51 28.00
N GLU A 524 7.38 -34.89 28.87
CA GLU A 524 7.45 -35.21 30.31
C GLU A 524 6.05 -35.11 30.97
N TYR A 525 5.28 -34.07 30.63
CA TYR A 525 3.90 -33.90 31.09
C TYR A 525 2.98 -35.03 30.59
N LEU A 526 3.09 -35.42 29.31
CA LEU A 526 2.26 -36.46 28.71
C LEU A 526 2.57 -37.83 29.31
N GLU A 527 3.84 -38.16 29.53
CA GLU A 527 4.25 -39.40 30.21
C GLU A 527 3.61 -39.48 31.59
N GLN A 528 3.74 -38.44 32.41
CA GLN A 528 3.13 -38.42 33.74
C GLN A 528 1.61 -38.52 33.70
N PHE A 529 0.97 -37.86 32.72
CA PHE A 529 -0.47 -37.95 32.52
C PHE A 529 -0.90 -39.38 32.18
N VAL A 530 -0.21 -40.05 31.26
CA VAL A 530 -0.49 -41.43 30.86
C VAL A 530 -0.23 -42.39 32.03
N PHE A 531 0.90 -42.29 32.72
CA PHE A 531 1.21 -43.15 33.88
C PHE A 531 0.18 -42.99 35.00
N LYS A 532 -0.24 -41.75 35.33
CA LYS A 532 -1.26 -41.50 36.35
C LYS A 532 -2.64 -42.01 35.91
N THR A 533 -2.99 -41.85 34.64
CA THR A 533 -4.27 -42.34 34.10
C THR A 533 -4.29 -43.87 34.05
N ALA A 534 -3.21 -44.50 33.60
CA ALA A 534 -3.02 -45.95 33.61
C ALA A 534 -3.06 -46.52 35.03
N LYS A 535 -2.39 -45.89 36.01
CA LYS A 535 -2.46 -46.27 37.43
C LYS A 535 -3.88 -46.14 37.99
N LYS A 536 -4.61 -45.10 37.62
CA LYS A 536 -6.01 -44.91 38.05
C LYS A 536 -6.96 -45.93 37.43
N ILE A 537 -6.71 -46.32 36.18
CA ILE A 537 -7.46 -47.37 35.47
C ILE A 537 -7.11 -48.74 36.05
N SER A 538 -5.84 -49.04 36.30
CA SER A 538 -5.41 -50.32 36.90
C SER A 538 -5.91 -50.46 38.34
N GLN A 539 -5.92 -49.39 39.14
CA GLN A 539 -6.52 -49.41 40.48
C GLN A 539 -8.05 -49.62 40.43
N ARG A 540 -8.74 -49.13 39.39
CA ARG A 540 -10.18 -49.37 39.21
C ARG A 540 -10.50 -50.78 38.71
N LEU A 541 -9.64 -51.36 37.88
CA LEU A 541 -9.80 -52.71 37.31
C LEU A 541 -9.31 -53.82 38.25
N PHE A 542 -8.15 -53.65 38.88
CA PHE A 542 -7.51 -54.66 39.75
C PHE A 542 -7.67 -54.39 41.25
N GLY A 543 -7.98 -53.16 41.67
CA GLY A 543 -8.19 -52.81 43.09
C GLY A 543 -9.52 -53.29 43.66
N LYS A 544 -10.44 -53.79 42.83
CA LYS A 544 -11.69 -54.44 43.29
C LYS A 544 -11.51 -55.92 43.66
N LEU A 545 -10.33 -56.52 43.43
CA LEU A 545 -10.11 -57.96 43.67
C LEU A 545 -9.35 -58.29 44.96
N LYS A 546 -8.94 -57.27 45.73
CA LYS A 546 -8.21 -57.46 47.00
C LYS A 546 -8.78 -56.54 48.10
N SER A 547 -9.94 -56.90 48.61
CA SER A 547 -10.34 -56.50 49.97
C SER A 547 -11.41 -57.44 50.50
N ALA A 548 -10.94 -58.59 51.00
CA ALA A 548 -11.62 -59.43 51.97
C ALA A 548 -10.53 -59.96 52.90
N ASP A 549 -10.06 -59.11 53.83
CA ASP A 549 -10.10 -59.44 55.26
C ASP A 549 -9.46 -58.35 56.16
N LYS A 550 -10.27 -58.01 57.19
CA LYS A 550 -10.07 -57.35 58.48
C LYS A 550 -9.70 -55.85 58.62
N PRO A 551 -10.32 -55.17 59.62
CA PRO A 551 -10.21 -53.73 59.84
C PRO A 551 -9.13 -53.39 60.88
N THR A 552 -8.48 -52.23 60.73
CA THR A 552 -7.96 -51.43 61.85
C THR A 552 -7.76 -49.99 61.36
N SER A 553 -8.03 -49.07 62.28
CA SER A 553 -8.12 -47.61 62.15
C SER A 553 -6.86 -46.91 61.64
N ASP A 554 -7.07 -45.70 61.06
CA ASP A 554 -6.10 -44.62 60.76
C ASP A 554 -5.58 -44.37 59.32
N ASP A 555 -6.36 -44.65 58.26
CA ASP A 555 -5.94 -44.35 56.87
C ASP A 555 -6.69 -43.22 56.13
N THR A 556 -7.54 -42.45 56.81
CA THR A 556 -8.31 -41.34 56.17
C THR A 556 -7.49 -40.08 55.90
N ALA A 557 -6.34 -39.89 56.56
CA ALA A 557 -5.45 -38.76 56.32
C ALA A 557 -4.49 -38.98 55.12
N ALA A 558 -4.03 -40.22 54.88
CA ALA A 558 -3.07 -40.56 53.83
C ALA A 558 -3.68 -40.56 52.41
N SER A 559 -4.95 -40.96 52.28
CA SER A 559 -5.64 -40.99 50.98
C SER A 559 -6.01 -39.59 50.46
N THR A 560 -6.21 -38.62 51.36
CA THR A 560 -6.52 -37.23 51.03
C THR A 560 -5.27 -36.43 50.67
N SER A 561 -4.14 -36.70 51.34
CA SER A 561 -2.84 -36.08 51.01
C SER A 561 -2.32 -36.53 49.63
N LEU A 562 -2.42 -37.83 49.29
CA LEU A 562 -2.06 -38.37 47.97
C LEU A 562 -2.92 -37.83 46.84
N ARG A 563 -4.21 -37.57 47.10
CA ARG A 563 -5.15 -37.03 46.11
C ARG A 563 -4.92 -35.53 45.85
N ASN A 564 -4.61 -34.76 46.89
CA ASN A 564 -4.22 -33.34 46.76
C ASN A 564 -2.86 -33.19 46.07
N ASP A 565 -1.85 -33.97 46.46
CA ASP A 565 -0.50 -33.90 45.89
C ASP A 565 -0.48 -34.27 44.38
N SER A 566 -1.37 -35.17 43.95
CA SER A 566 -1.53 -35.53 42.53
C SER A 566 -2.20 -34.44 41.66
N HIS A 567 -3.15 -33.68 42.21
CA HIS A 567 -3.81 -32.55 41.53
C HIS A 567 -2.92 -31.30 41.52
N VAL A 568 -2.15 -31.08 42.59
CA VAL A 568 -1.16 -30.00 42.72
C VAL A 568 -0.03 -30.17 41.72
N LYS A 569 0.56 -31.38 41.61
CA LYS A 569 1.61 -31.68 40.60
C LYS A 569 1.09 -31.56 39.16
N LYS A 570 -0.18 -31.92 38.90
CA LYS A 570 -0.80 -31.81 37.56
C LYS A 570 -0.99 -30.35 37.11
N GLY A 571 -1.32 -29.45 38.03
CA GLY A 571 -1.38 -28.02 37.75
C GLY A 571 0.01 -27.45 37.46
N HIS A 572 1.01 -27.84 38.24
CA HIS A 572 2.34 -27.24 38.22
C HIS A 572 3.07 -27.38 36.86
N GLU A 573 2.96 -28.53 36.19
CA GLU A 573 3.67 -28.77 34.91
C GLU A 573 3.00 -28.09 33.71
N MET A 574 1.67 -28.09 33.66
CA MET A 574 0.90 -27.37 32.63
C MET A 574 1.11 -25.86 32.74
N ASN A 575 1.22 -25.35 33.98
CA ASN A 575 1.44 -23.94 34.27
C ASN A 575 2.81 -23.44 33.79
N ASN A 576 3.85 -24.29 33.88
CA ASN A 576 5.19 -23.95 33.39
C ASN A 576 5.19 -23.77 31.86
N ILE A 577 4.53 -24.65 31.12
CA ILE A 577 4.41 -24.54 29.65
C ILE A 577 3.68 -23.24 29.28
N GLN A 578 2.61 -22.89 30.01
CA GLN A 578 1.82 -21.68 29.77
C GLN A 578 2.58 -20.37 30.05
N PHE A 579 3.57 -20.39 30.94
CA PHE A 579 4.47 -19.27 31.19
C PHE A 579 5.52 -19.11 30.07
N HIS A 580 6.11 -20.21 29.60
CA HIS A 580 7.16 -20.15 28.58
C HIS A 580 6.63 -19.85 27.17
N LEU A 581 5.34 -20.06 26.92
CA LEU A 581 4.69 -19.84 25.62
C LEU A 581 4.68 -18.38 25.13
N PRO A 582 4.26 -17.36 25.92
CA PRO A 582 4.38 -15.95 25.52
C PRO A 582 5.83 -15.51 25.30
N LEU A 583 6.77 -16.01 26.10
CA LEU A 583 8.20 -15.72 25.96
C LEU A 583 8.75 -16.32 24.66
N PHE A 584 8.32 -17.51 24.30
CA PHE A 584 8.63 -18.13 23.01
C PHE A 584 8.05 -17.34 21.84
N LEU A 585 6.81 -16.86 21.95
CA LEU A 585 6.19 -16.00 20.94
C LEU A 585 6.93 -14.67 20.76
N LEU A 586 7.44 -14.06 21.85
CA LEU A 586 8.30 -12.88 21.78
C LEU A 586 9.61 -13.19 21.03
N LEU A 587 10.23 -14.34 21.29
CA LEU A 587 11.46 -14.78 20.60
C LEU A 587 11.21 -15.08 19.11
N ILE A 588 10.06 -15.66 18.76
CA ILE A 588 9.65 -15.84 17.37
C ILE A 588 9.49 -14.49 16.68
N LEU A 589 8.80 -13.54 17.33
CA LEU A 589 8.51 -12.24 16.73
C LEU A 589 9.78 -11.43 16.43
N ILE A 590 10.73 -11.38 17.37
CA ILE A 590 12.01 -10.69 17.15
C ILE A 590 12.84 -11.39 16.07
N SER A 591 12.79 -12.72 15.96
CA SER A 591 13.47 -13.46 14.90
C SER A 591 12.85 -13.22 13.52
N ILE A 592 11.52 -13.10 13.42
CA ILE A 592 10.84 -12.77 12.15
C ILE A 592 11.26 -11.38 11.66
N ILE A 593 11.31 -10.39 12.56
CA ILE A 593 11.74 -9.02 12.22
C ILE A 593 13.19 -9.01 11.69
N ASN A 594 14.07 -9.83 12.29
CA ASN A 594 15.49 -9.92 11.91
C ASN A 594 15.80 -10.99 10.84
N PHE A 595 14.78 -11.65 10.29
CA PHE A 595 14.95 -12.68 9.27
C PHE A 595 15.61 -12.18 7.96
N PRO A 596 15.36 -10.95 7.47
CA PRO A 596 16.06 -10.44 6.31
C PRO A 596 17.59 -10.40 6.46
N CYS A 597 18.12 -10.14 7.67
CA CYS A 597 19.56 -10.17 7.95
C CYS A 597 20.13 -11.59 7.80
N PHE A 598 19.37 -12.61 8.21
CA PHE A 598 19.72 -14.01 7.97
C PHE A 598 19.77 -14.34 6.47
N ILE A 599 18.77 -13.93 5.68
CA ILE A 599 18.76 -14.16 4.23
C ILE A 599 19.96 -13.47 3.55
N LEU A 600 20.25 -12.23 3.94
CA LEU A 600 21.36 -11.46 3.39
C LEU A 600 22.70 -12.15 3.69
N TRP A 601 22.91 -12.56 4.94
CA TRP A 601 24.08 -13.34 5.34
C TRP A 601 24.16 -14.67 4.57
N ALA A 602 23.07 -15.43 4.45
CA ALA A 602 23.06 -16.71 3.74
C ALA A 602 23.45 -16.57 2.26
N LYS A 603 23.02 -15.48 1.60
CA LYS A 603 23.44 -15.16 0.22
C LYS A 603 24.89 -14.70 0.14
N ALA A 604 25.35 -13.92 1.12
CA ALA A 604 26.70 -13.36 1.17
C ALA A 604 27.74 -14.30 1.81
N TYR A 605 27.34 -15.48 2.32
CA TYR A 605 28.20 -16.38 3.10
C TYR A 605 29.49 -16.78 2.36
N ARG A 606 29.41 -16.95 1.03
CA ARG A 606 30.58 -17.28 0.20
C ARG A 606 31.61 -16.16 0.13
N LEU A 607 31.20 -14.91 0.32
CA LEU A 607 32.04 -13.71 0.21
C LEU A 607 32.59 -13.30 1.58
N THR A 608 31.71 -13.28 2.60
CA THR A 608 32.06 -12.88 3.96
C THR A 608 31.36 -13.77 4.97
N PRO A 609 32.11 -14.44 5.87
CA PRO A 609 31.52 -15.33 6.87
C PRO A 609 30.73 -14.58 7.96
N SER A 610 31.04 -13.29 8.18
CA SER A 610 30.31 -12.40 9.08
C SER A 610 29.64 -11.25 8.32
N LEU A 611 28.45 -10.85 8.74
CA LEU A 611 27.73 -9.72 8.13
C LEU A 611 28.19 -8.41 8.77
N LYS A 612 28.72 -7.46 7.97
CA LYS A 612 29.10 -6.12 8.45
C LYS A 612 28.65 -5.05 7.44
N PRO A 613 27.86 -4.03 7.85
CA PRO A 613 27.24 -3.83 9.16
C PRO A 613 26.03 -4.77 9.39
N ASP A 614 25.88 -5.28 10.60
CA ASP A 614 24.72 -6.12 11.00
C ASP A 614 23.77 -5.33 11.91
N ALA A 615 22.59 -4.99 11.37
CA ALA A 615 21.53 -4.30 12.11
C ALA A 615 20.88 -5.19 13.19
N SER A 616 20.97 -6.52 13.05
CA SER A 616 20.35 -7.49 13.98
C SER A 616 21.23 -7.83 15.18
N LEU A 617 22.52 -7.43 15.17
CA LEU A 617 23.48 -7.81 16.20
C LEU A 617 23.12 -7.27 17.58
N VAL A 618 22.85 -5.97 17.70
CA VAL A 618 22.52 -5.33 18.99
C VAL A 618 21.24 -5.91 19.59
N PRO A 619 20.10 -5.99 18.86
CA PRO A 619 18.91 -6.67 19.35
C PRO A 619 19.15 -8.13 19.77
N ALA A 620 19.94 -8.88 18.98
CA ALA A 620 20.24 -10.28 19.29
C ALA A 620 21.04 -10.42 20.59
N LEU A 621 22.09 -9.60 20.80
CA LEU A 621 22.89 -9.63 22.03
C LEU A 621 22.04 -9.37 23.28
N VAL A 622 21.15 -8.38 23.24
CA VAL A 622 20.25 -8.07 24.35
C VAL A 622 19.32 -9.25 24.64
N VAL A 623 18.67 -9.81 23.63
CA VAL A 623 17.73 -10.93 23.80
C VAL A 623 18.44 -12.19 24.29
N LEU A 624 19.60 -12.54 23.71
CA LEU A 624 20.36 -13.73 24.09
C LEU A 624 20.91 -13.63 25.52
N SER A 625 21.34 -12.44 25.93
CA SER A 625 21.78 -12.19 27.31
C SER A 625 20.62 -12.39 28.31
N ASN A 626 19.45 -11.82 27.99
CA ASN A 626 18.25 -12.00 28.81
C ASN A 626 17.80 -13.46 28.86
N LEU A 627 17.87 -14.17 27.73
CA LEU A 627 17.50 -15.58 27.64
C LEU A 627 18.45 -16.47 28.47
N SER A 628 19.74 -16.15 28.49
CA SER A 628 20.74 -16.86 29.30
C SER A 628 20.46 -16.72 30.80
N ILE A 629 20.02 -15.54 31.25
CA ILE A 629 19.57 -15.32 32.63
C ILE A 629 18.27 -16.07 32.90
N LEU A 630 17.29 -15.96 31.99
CA LEU A 630 15.99 -16.61 32.14
C LEU A 630 16.10 -18.13 32.28
N TRP A 631 16.99 -18.77 31.53
CA TRP A 631 17.24 -20.22 31.64
C TRP A 631 17.95 -20.62 32.94
N GLN A 632 18.58 -19.70 33.66
CA GLN A 632 19.14 -19.95 34.99
C GLN A 632 18.09 -19.83 36.10
N ILE A 633 17.12 -18.93 35.91
CA ILE A 633 16.05 -18.76 36.89
C ILE A 633 15.28 -20.08 36.96
N LYS A 634 15.29 -20.71 38.13
CA LYS A 634 14.43 -21.85 38.46
C LYS A 634 12.97 -21.40 38.53
N SER A 635 12.40 -20.86 37.45
CA SER A 635 10.98 -20.50 37.39
C SER A 635 10.15 -21.65 36.81
N PRO A 636 9.12 -22.09 37.53
CA PRO A 636 9.17 -22.60 38.89
C PRO A 636 9.37 -24.12 38.86
N LYS A 637 10.41 -24.59 39.55
CA LYS A 637 10.46 -25.92 40.16
C LYS A 637 10.74 -25.69 41.64
N ASN A 638 9.70 -25.95 42.44
CA ASN A 638 9.77 -26.24 43.87
C ASN A 638 10.16 -25.07 44.80
N MET A 639 9.20 -24.64 45.63
CA MET A 639 9.26 -25.08 47.03
C MET A 639 8.20 -26.16 47.22
#